data_AF-A0A258GGH0-F1
#
_entry.id   AF-A0A258GGH0-F1
#
_cell.length_a   1.000
_cell.length_b   1.000
_cell.length_c   1.000
_cell.angle_alpha   90.00
_cell.angle_beta   90.00
_cell.angle_gamma   90.00
#
_symmetry.space_group_name_H-M   'P 1'
#
loop_
_entity.id
_entity.type
_entity.pdbx_description
1 polymer ?
#
loop_
_entity_poly.entity_id
_entity_poly.type
_entity_poly.pdbx_seq_one_letter_code
_entity_poly.pdbx_strand_id
1 'polypeptide(L)'
;MLRAVLLALAALVWLPAAAVAEDLQTLLQAHKAEIEAPSRRSVGEVLDRLVASGLPGVPLFLERWQDKRVFLRASDGLFYYATPEGDGYLLTAVSDDRAAGTASRAEMTELRPNGGVRKAIADALVEFQLSDPDIGRRRSAVDAIARSGSANQLAPLRASIPTEPNPALKAAKERLADILAARFAPTADARVEAIANLGDDVSVDVRAVLNQILATTTGVARVLPEGANIARVLTPGSEALPVGTAYGLLVEAGLVPPVVGRDDIKAALVAHIEGGRVGGVAVEDLGSDAARLFAYAALADAGVVPPTLAPNEQDAALAAHVFYEEYVEPDPAISDAAGDALRAIETRVGAYQVADIILDALSLASIYFLAAIGLAITFGVMGVINMAHGEFIMMGAYTGYVVQQFVPGYTLSILVALPAAFAVTFTAGVAMERLVIRHLYHRPLETLLATFGISIGLQQLAKNIFGTQARPLTSPAWLDGALSINDVVSISYIRIAIFGLALMFLGLILFILKRTRLGLEMRAVTQNPGMAASVGINPDRINMLTFGLGSGIAGIAGVAIGLYAKVTSEMGADYIVQSFMTVVVGGVGNVWGALAGAALIGFLQKLIEWVNPSNTLAAQTYMILFIILFIQFRPKGIVALKGRAAGD
;
A
#
# COMPACT_ATOMS: atom_id res chain seq x y z
N MET A 1 -15.21 -56.78 69.88
CA MET A 1 -14.43 -57.02 68.64
C MET A 1 -15.21 -56.70 67.36
N LEU A 2 -16.52 -56.92 67.29
CA LEU A 2 -17.32 -56.61 66.08
C LEU A 2 -17.39 -55.12 65.70
N ARG A 3 -17.37 -54.20 66.69
CA ARG A 3 -17.42 -52.74 66.44
C ARG A 3 -16.13 -52.15 65.83
N ALA A 4 -14.97 -52.74 66.12
CA ALA A 4 -13.70 -52.27 65.57
C ALA A 4 -13.53 -52.68 64.09
N VAL A 5 -14.08 -53.84 63.72
CA VAL A 5 -14.07 -54.32 62.32
C VAL A 5 -15.06 -53.53 61.45
N LEU A 6 -16.22 -53.15 62.00
CA LEU A 6 -17.20 -52.32 61.28
C LEU A 6 -16.72 -50.87 61.07
N LEU A 7 -15.96 -50.30 62.00
CA LEU A 7 -15.34 -48.96 61.84
C LEU A 7 -14.19 -48.97 60.83
N ALA A 8 -13.42 -50.05 60.74
CA ALA A 8 -12.37 -50.20 59.72
C ALA A 8 -12.96 -50.39 58.30
N LEU A 9 -14.09 -51.09 58.17
CA LEU A 9 -14.80 -51.26 56.89
C LEU A 9 -15.51 -49.96 56.44
N ALA A 10 -16.03 -49.15 57.37
CA ALA A 10 -16.61 -47.85 57.04
C ALA A 10 -15.54 -46.81 56.59
N ALA A 11 -14.32 -46.89 57.12
CA ALA A 11 -13.21 -46.04 56.71
C ALA A 11 -12.64 -46.39 55.32
N LEU A 12 -12.81 -47.63 54.84
CA LEU A 12 -12.40 -48.02 53.48
C LEU A 12 -13.37 -47.57 52.38
N VAL A 13 -14.61 -47.20 52.73
CA VAL A 13 -15.64 -46.74 51.78
C VAL A 13 -15.58 -45.21 51.58
N TRP A 14 -14.75 -44.50 52.37
CA TRP A 14 -14.56 -43.05 52.34
C TRP A 14 -13.13 -42.64 51.93
N LEU A 15 -12.43 -43.48 51.18
CA LEU A 15 -11.30 -43.02 50.38
C LEU A 15 -11.89 -42.23 49.20
N PRO A 16 -11.55 -40.94 49.01
CA PRO A 16 -11.86 -40.30 47.74
C PRO A 16 -11.19 -41.15 46.67
N ALA A 17 -11.94 -41.60 45.67
CA ALA A 17 -11.34 -42.18 44.48
C ALA A 17 -10.29 -41.17 44.02
N ALA A 18 -9.01 -41.57 44.05
CA ALA A 18 -7.97 -40.77 43.43
C ALA A 18 -8.41 -40.61 41.97
N ALA A 19 -8.85 -39.40 41.60
CA ALA A 19 -9.08 -39.07 40.21
C ALA A 19 -7.76 -39.38 39.51
N VAL A 20 -7.77 -40.38 38.63
CA VAL A 20 -6.64 -40.65 37.75
C VAL A 20 -6.45 -39.37 36.98
N ALA A 21 -5.32 -38.69 37.17
CA ALA A 21 -4.99 -37.51 36.39
C ALA A 21 -5.03 -37.93 34.91
N GLU A 22 -5.93 -37.33 34.13
CA GLU A 22 -6.04 -37.59 32.70
C GLU A 22 -4.73 -37.18 32.05
N ASP A 23 -3.92 -38.15 31.61
CA ASP A 23 -2.66 -37.85 30.94
C ASP A 23 -2.93 -37.51 29.47
N LEU A 24 -2.04 -36.72 28.87
CA LEU A 24 -2.19 -36.29 27.47
C LEU A 24 -2.32 -37.48 26.53
N GLN A 25 -1.64 -38.59 26.82
CA GLN A 25 -1.68 -39.78 26.00
C GLN A 25 -3.08 -40.40 25.96
N THR A 26 -3.76 -40.47 27.10
CA THR A 26 -5.12 -41.00 27.26
C THR A 26 -6.12 -40.14 26.49
N LEU A 27 -5.98 -38.82 26.59
CA LEU A 27 -6.80 -37.87 25.83
C LEU A 27 -6.60 -38.01 24.31
N LEU A 28 -5.36 -38.20 23.87
CA LEU A 28 -5.05 -38.44 22.45
C LEU A 28 -5.60 -39.79 21.96
N GLN A 29 -5.58 -40.83 22.81
CA GLN A 29 -6.17 -42.12 22.45
C GLN A 29 -7.69 -42.07 22.30
N ALA A 30 -8.38 -41.23 23.07
CA ALA A 30 -9.83 -41.02 22.93
C ALA A 30 -10.23 -40.45 21.56
N HIS A 31 -9.31 -39.79 20.87
CA HIS A 31 -9.49 -39.18 19.54
C HIS A 31 -8.50 -39.74 18.49
N LYS A 32 -8.05 -40.98 18.67
CA LYS A 32 -7.00 -41.60 17.84
C LYS A 32 -7.34 -41.59 16.35
N ALA A 33 -8.58 -41.94 16.00
CA ALA A 33 -9.00 -42.06 14.61
C ALA A 33 -8.94 -40.72 13.87
N GLU A 34 -9.35 -39.64 14.54
CA GLU A 34 -9.31 -38.28 14.00
C GLU A 34 -7.89 -37.72 13.93
N ILE A 35 -6.97 -38.14 14.80
CA ILE A 35 -5.56 -37.73 14.79
C ILE A 35 -4.76 -38.49 13.71
N GLU A 36 -5.04 -39.78 13.54
CA GLU A 36 -4.38 -40.65 12.55
C GLU A 36 -4.74 -40.29 11.11
N ALA A 37 -6.03 -39.98 10.86
CA ALA A 37 -6.53 -39.57 9.56
C ALA A 37 -7.27 -38.21 9.64
N PRO A 38 -6.55 -37.10 9.87
CA PRO A 38 -7.18 -35.82 10.16
C PRO A 38 -7.80 -35.20 8.91
N SER A 39 -9.06 -34.81 9.03
CA SER A 39 -9.79 -34.03 8.04
C SER A 39 -10.13 -32.65 8.59
N ARG A 40 -10.34 -31.66 7.72
CA ARG A 40 -10.75 -30.31 8.16
C ARG A 40 -12.06 -30.31 8.94
N ARG A 41 -12.95 -31.29 8.71
CA ARG A 41 -14.25 -31.39 9.40
C ARG A 41 -14.14 -32.06 10.76
N SER A 42 -13.26 -33.04 10.92
CA SER A 42 -13.12 -33.82 12.15
C SER A 42 -12.11 -33.23 13.15
N VAL A 43 -11.10 -32.50 12.68
CA VAL A 43 -10.02 -32.02 13.55
C VAL A 43 -10.43 -30.90 14.50
N GLY A 44 -11.49 -30.14 14.19
CA GLY A 44 -11.95 -29.02 15.02
C GLY A 44 -12.34 -29.46 16.43
N GLU A 45 -13.20 -30.48 16.55
CA GLU A 45 -13.64 -30.98 17.86
C GLU A 45 -12.46 -31.51 18.70
N VAL A 46 -11.49 -32.17 18.05
CA VAL A 46 -10.28 -32.68 18.71
C VAL A 46 -9.43 -31.53 19.25
N LEU A 47 -9.23 -30.47 18.46
CA LEU A 47 -8.47 -29.31 18.88
C LEU A 47 -9.16 -28.59 20.03
N ASP A 48 -10.48 -28.40 19.98
CA ASP A 48 -11.25 -27.77 21.05
C ASP A 48 -11.14 -28.56 22.36
N ARG A 49 -11.20 -29.90 22.30
CA ARG A 49 -11.01 -30.79 23.46
C ARG A 49 -9.59 -30.71 24.02
N LEU A 50 -8.58 -30.72 23.15
CA LEU A 50 -7.18 -30.61 23.55
C LEU A 50 -6.91 -29.27 24.23
N VAL A 51 -7.40 -28.17 23.66
CA VAL A 51 -7.27 -26.83 24.25
C VAL A 51 -8.00 -26.75 25.58
N ALA A 52 -9.26 -27.21 25.64
CA ALA A 52 -10.07 -27.19 26.87
C ALA A 52 -9.50 -28.06 28.01
N SER A 53 -8.68 -29.07 27.70
CA SER A 53 -8.06 -29.93 28.70
C SER A 53 -7.07 -29.19 29.62
N GLY A 54 -6.47 -28.09 29.14
CA GLY A 54 -5.47 -27.32 29.89
C GLY A 54 -4.18 -28.08 30.22
N LEU A 55 -3.94 -29.25 29.61
CA LEU A 55 -2.78 -30.08 29.90
C LEU A 55 -1.47 -29.41 29.39
N PRO A 56 -0.39 -29.38 30.18
CA PRO A 56 0.83 -28.64 29.85
C PRO A 56 1.57 -29.16 28.60
N GLY A 57 1.35 -30.42 28.21
CA GLY A 57 1.96 -31.02 27.01
C GLY A 57 1.24 -30.70 25.69
N VAL A 58 0.03 -30.13 25.73
CA VAL A 58 -0.79 -29.86 24.53
C VAL A 58 -0.11 -28.92 23.53
N PRO A 59 0.48 -27.77 23.94
CA PRO A 59 1.11 -26.85 22.99
C PRO A 59 2.28 -27.52 22.26
N LEU A 60 3.11 -28.27 22.99
CA LEU A 60 4.24 -29.00 22.41
C LEU A 60 3.75 -30.08 21.44
N PHE A 61 2.68 -30.80 21.78
CA PHE A 61 2.08 -31.78 20.88
C PHE A 61 1.58 -31.13 19.59
N LEU A 62 0.83 -30.03 19.68
CA LEU A 62 0.29 -29.32 18.53
C LEU A 62 1.41 -28.77 17.63
N GLU A 63 2.47 -28.17 18.20
CA GLU A 63 3.65 -27.71 17.45
C GLU A 63 4.32 -28.88 16.71
N ARG A 64 4.58 -29.99 17.40
CA ARG A 64 5.23 -31.17 16.82
C ARG A 64 4.34 -31.85 15.78
N TRP A 65 3.02 -31.85 15.96
CA TRP A 65 2.07 -32.43 15.02
C TRP A 65 2.03 -31.61 13.74
N GLN A 66 1.98 -30.28 13.86
CA GLN A 66 2.05 -29.35 12.73
C GLN A 66 3.33 -29.54 11.90
N ASP A 67 4.46 -29.79 12.58
CA ASP A 67 5.79 -30.01 12.00
C ASP A 67 6.04 -31.45 11.48
N LYS A 68 5.05 -32.34 11.55
CA LYS A 68 5.16 -33.77 11.16
C LYS A 68 6.21 -34.54 11.98
N ARG A 69 6.27 -34.25 13.28
CA ARG A 69 7.20 -34.87 14.25
C ARG A 69 6.50 -35.78 15.26
N VAL A 70 5.23 -36.11 15.03
CA VAL A 70 4.46 -37.06 15.84
C VAL A 70 4.32 -38.35 15.04
N PHE A 71 4.54 -39.47 15.71
CA PHE A 71 4.51 -40.80 15.12
C PHE A 71 3.64 -41.73 15.95
N LEU A 72 2.94 -42.63 15.27
CA LEU A 72 2.20 -43.73 15.88
C LEU A 72 3.05 -44.99 15.84
N ARG A 73 3.24 -45.64 16.99
CA ARG A 73 3.94 -46.92 17.05
C ARG A 73 2.95 -48.08 16.90
N ALA A 74 3.22 -49.00 15.98
CA ALA A 74 2.30 -50.09 15.63
C ALA A 74 2.12 -51.13 16.75
N SER A 75 3.14 -51.36 17.58
CA SER A 75 3.14 -52.41 18.61
C SER A 75 2.21 -52.12 19.79
N ASP A 76 2.11 -50.87 20.21
CA ASP A 76 1.29 -50.41 21.35
C ASP A 76 0.17 -49.46 20.93
N GLY A 77 0.18 -48.99 19.69
CA GLY A 77 -0.84 -48.07 19.16
C GLY A 77 -0.80 -46.68 19.77
N LEU A 78 0.33 -46.30 20.37
CA LEU A 78 0.54 -45.05 21.11
C LEU A 78 1.29 -44.00 20.28
N PHE A 79 1.07 -42.73 20.58
CA PHE A 79 1.76 -41.58 19.96
C PHE A 79 3.08 -41.26 20.66
N TYR A 80 4.10 -40.93 19.87
CA TYR A 80 5.45 -40.56 20.32
C TYR A 80 6.01 -39.39 19.49
N TYR A 81 6.89 -38.60 20.09
CA TYR A 81 7.83 -37.80 19.30
C TYR A 81 9.01 -38.69 18.89
N ALA A 82 9.47 -38.56 17.65
CA ALA A 82 10.55 -39.40 17.14
C ALA A 82 11.66 -38.56 16.50
N THR A 83 12.91 -38.83 16.88
CA THR A 83 14.10 -38.24 16.24
C THR A 83 14.91 -39.34 15.55
N PRO A 84 15.42 -39.12 14.32
CA PRO A 84 16.22 -40.14 13.63
C PRO A 84 17.50 -40.47 14.41
N GLU A 85 17.75 -41.74 14.68
CA GLU A 85 18.99 -42.22 15.31
C GLU A 85 19.40 -43.56 14.68
N GLY A 86 20.52 -43.55 13.94
CA GLY A 86 20.97 -44.70 13.15
C GLY A 86 19.91 -45.18 12.15
N ASP A 87 19.61 -46.48 12.20
CA ASP A 87 18.63 -47.16 11.33
C ASP A 87 17.17 -47.09 11.87
N GLY A 88 16.96 -46.43 13.02
CA GLY A 88 15.67 -46.33 13.70
C GLY A 88 15.32 -44.91 14.13
N TYR A 89 14.46 -44.83 15.15
CA TYR A 89 14.09 -43.60 15.83
C TYR A 89 14.33 -43.72 17.33
N LEU A 90 14.81 -42.64 17.94
CA LEU A 90 14.72 -42.42 19.38
C LEU A 90 13.34 -41.84 19.69
N LEU A 91 12.62 -42.47 20.61
CA LEU A 91 11.26 -42.10 20.99
C LEU A 91 11.24 -41.30 22.27
N THR A 92 10.39 -40.29 22.28
CA THR A 92 10.08 -39.48 23.46
C THR A 92 8.59 -39.51 23.71
N ALA A 93 8.18 -39.72 24.96
CA ALA A 93 6.78 -39.77 25.36
C ALA A 93 6.10 -38.41 25.18
N VAL A 94 4.87 -38.41 24.66
CA VAL A 94 4.12 -37.18 24.37
C VAL A 94 3.65 -36.46 25.64
N SER A 95 3.43 -37.20 26.73
CA SER A 95 2.87 -36.69 27.98
C SER A 95 3.86 -35.96 28.89
N ASP A 96 5.13 -36.39 28.95
CA ASP A 96 6.12 -35.87 29.91
C ASP A 96 7.52 -35.63 29.32
N ASP A 97 7.67 -35.72 27.99
CA ASP A 97 8.92 -35.52 27.24
C ASP A 97 10.09 -36.42 27.71
N ARG A 98 9.79 -37.54 28.37
CA ARG A 98 10.81 -38.51 28.80
C ARG A 98 11.17 -39.48 27.69
N ALA A 99 12.43 -39.92 27.69
CA ALA A 99 12.91 -40.94 26.76
C ALA A 99 12.09 -42.24 26.90
N ALA A 100 11.51 -42.69 25.79
CA ALA A 100 10.59 -43.83 25.70
C ALA A 100 11.20 -45.00 24.89
N GLY A 101 12.52 -45.03 24.78
CA GLY A 101 13.29 -46.09 24.11
C GLY A 101 13.51 -45.82 22.61
N THR A 102 13.85 -46.87 21.86
CA THR A 102 14.09 -46.82 20.40
C THR A 102 13.11 -47.72 19.66
N ALA A 103 12.72 -47.35 18.44
CA ALA A 103 11.89 -48.19 17.56
C ALA A 103 12.44 -48.24 16.13
N SER A 104 12.16 -49.33 15.42
CA SER A 104 12.57 -49.47 14.02
C SER A 104 11.69 -48.60 13.10
N ARG A 105 12.21 -48.21 11.93
CA ARG A 105 11.42 -47.41 10.96
C ARG A 105 10.16 -48.10 10.48
N ALA A 106 10.13 -49.43 10.47
CA ALA A 106 8.97 -50.22 10.03
C ALA A 106 7.82 -50.21 11.05
N GLU A 107 8.11 -49.92 12.32
CA GLU A 107 7.14 -49.92 13.42
C GLU A 107 6.50 -48.54 13.66
N MET A 108 6.97 -47.49 12.98
CA MET A 108 6.54 -46.11 13.19
C MET A 108 5.84 -45.53 11.97
N THR A 109 4.60 -45.08 12.16
CA THR A 109 3.83 -44.34 11.15
C THR A 109 3.87 -42.85 11.44
N GLU A 110 4.42 -42.05 10.53
CA GLU A 110 4.46 -40.58 10.65
C GLU A 110 3.08 -39.96 10.43
N LEU A 111 2.64 -39.09 11.33
CA LEU A 111 1.38 -38.35 11.20
C LEU A 111 1.58 -37.13 10.32
N ARG A 112 0.85 -37.07 9.21
CA ARG A 112 1.00 -36.03 8.18
C ARG A 112 -0.27 -35.20 8.03
N PRO A 113 -0.46 -34.15 8.85
CA PRO A 113 -1.60 -33.25 8.67
C PRO A 113 -1.53 -32.53 7.32
N ASN A 114 -2.66 -32.49 6.61
CA ASN A 114 -2.78 -31.74 5.36
C ASN A 114 -2.74 -30.21 5.61
N GLY A 115 -2.67 -29.41 4.54
CA GLY A 115 -2.58 -27.94 4.66
C GLY A 115 -3.73 -27.29 5.44
N GLY A 116 -4.96 -27.81 5.29
CA GLY A 116 -6.13 -27.32 6.02
C GLY A 116 -6.09 -27.63 7.52
N VAL A 117 -5.63 -28.83 7.88
CA VAL A 117 -5.45 -29.25 9.27
C VAL A 117 -4.31 -28.47 9.93
N ARG A 118 -3.18 -28.27 9.25
CA ARG A 118 -2.07 -27.46 9.76
C ARG A 118 -2.47 -26.02 10.06
N LYS A 119 -3.41 -25.46 9.28
CA LYS A 119 -3.98 -24.13 9.57
C LYS A 119 -4.84 -24.16 10.84
N ALA A 120 -5.72 -25.14 10.99
CA ALA A 120 -6.53 -25.29 12.21
C ALA A 120 -5.66 -25.50 13.47
N ILE A 121 -4.58 -26.28 13.37
CA ILE A 121 -3.60 -26.44 14.45
C ILE A 121 -2.92 -25.10 14.77
N ALA A 122 -2.53 -24.32 13.75
CA ALA A 122 -1.97 -22.98 13.95
C ALA A 122 -2.95 -22.08 14.69
N ASP A 123 -4.22 -22.07 14.29
CA ASP A 123 -5.27 -21.25 14.90
C ASP A 123 -5.51 -21.62 16.37
N ALA A 124 -5.41 -22.91 16.73
CA ALA A 124 -5.49 -23.40 18.10
C ALA A 124 -4.23 -23.09 18.94
N LEU A 125 -3.05 -23.12 18.33
CA LEU A 125 -1.78 -22.79 18.98
C LEU A 125 -1.69 -21.32 19.42
N VAL A 126 -2.39 -20.43 18.72
CA VAL A 126 -2.39 -18.98 19.00
C VAL A 126 -2.71 -18.68 20.46
N GLU A 127 -3.70 -19.36 21.06
CA GLU A 127 -4.08 -19.14 22.47
C GLU A 127 -2.90 -19.35 23.43
N PHE A 128 -2.10 -20.39 23.22
CA PHE A 128 -0.93 -20.68 24.04
C PHE A 128 0.22 -19.71 23.75
N GLN A 129 0.40 -19.33 22.49
CA GLN A 129 1.48 -18.44 22.07
C GLN A 129 1.27 -16.99 22.50
N LEU A 130 0.03 -16.56 22.77
CA LEU A 130 -0.28 -15.19 23.20
C LEU A 130 0.35 -14.80 24.54
N SER A 131 0.67 -15.77 25.41
CA SER A 131 1.27 -15.56 26.73
C SER A 131 2.66 -16.21 26.86
N ASP A 132 3.27 -16.61 25.74
CA ASP A 132 4.59 -17.24 25.71
C ASP A 132 5.68 -16.30 26.27
N PRO A 133 6.69 -16.80 27.01
CA PRO A 133 7.81 -15.98 27.47
C PRO A 133 8.55 -15.23 26.33
N ASP A 134 8.63 -15.82 25.14
CA ASP A 134 9.28 -15.23 23.96
C ASP A 134 8.37 -14.21 23.25
N ILE A 135 8.83 -12.96 23.16
CA ILE A 135 8.13 -11.88 22.46
C ILE A 135 7.93 -12.17 20.97
N GLY A 136 8.84 -12.89 20.32
CA GLY A 136 8.75 -13.25 18.91
C GLY A 136 7.57 -14.20 18.65
N ARG A 137 7.34 -15.15 19.57
CA ARG A 137 6.18 -16.05 19.54
C ARG A 137 4.88 -15.30 19.81
N ARG A 138 4.84 -14.43 20.82
CA ARG A 138 3.66 -13.58 21.10
C ARG A 138 3.29 -12.67 19.93
N ARG A 139 4.29 -12.03 19.30
CA ARG A 139 4.07 -11.20 18.10
C ARG A 139 3.55 -12.03 16.92
N SER A 140 4.13 -13.20 16.69
CA SER A 140 3.68 -14.09 15.61
C SER A 140 2.23 -14.55 15.80
N ALA A 141 1.79 -14.77 17.04
CA ALA A 141 0.40 -15.08 17.36
C ALA A 141 -0.54 -13.90 17.06
N VAL A 142 -0.16 -12.68 17.45
CA VAL A 142 -0.90 -11.45 17.12
C VAL A 142 -1.01 -11.26 15.59
N ASP A 143 0.09 -11.43 14.85
CA ASP A 143 0.12 -11.33 13.39
C ASP A 143 -0.70 -12.44 12.69
N ALA A 144 -0.81 -13.63 13.31
CA ALA A 144 -1.65 -14.71 12.82
C ALA A 144 -3.14 -14.36 12.97
N ILE A 145 -3.55 -13.86 14.14
CA ILE A 145 -4.93 -13.40 14.38
C ILE A 145 -5.28 -12.24 13.44
N ALA A 146 -4.37 -11.27 13.26
CA ALA A 146 -4.61 -10.12 12.37
C ALA A 146 -4.91 -10.54 10.91
N ARG A 147 -4.30 -11.65 10.45
CA ARG A 147 -4.53 -12.18 9.08
C ARG A 147 -5.80 -13.01 8.94
N SER A 148 -6.16 -13.80 9.95
CA SER A 148 -7.36 -14.66 9.90
C SER A 148 -7.99 -14.89 11.25
N GLY A 149 -8.48 -13.80 11.85
CA GLY A 149 -9.13 -13.81 13.15
C GLY A 149 -10.47 -14.56 13.16
N SER A 150 -10.73 -15.30 14.25
CA SER A 150 -11.96 -16.06 14.48
C SER A 150 -12.54 -15.79 15.87
N ALA A 151 -13.82 -16.12 16.07
CA ALA A 151 -14.54 -15.89 17.32
C ALA A 151 -13.85 -16.55 18.54
N ASN A 152 -13.31 -17.77 18.37
CA ASN A 152 -12.68 -18.53 19.45
C ASN A 152 -11.40 -17.87 20.00
N GLN A 153 -10.78 -16.97 19.22
CA GLN A 153 -9.53 -16.30 19.62
C GLN A 153 -9.75 -15.03 20.45
N LEU A 154 -10.99 -14.50 20.50
CA LEU A 154 -11.28 -13.23 21.18
C LEU A 154 -11.05 -13.32 22.70
N ALA A 155 -11.56 -14.37 23.34
CA ALA A 155 -11.44 -14.52 24.80
C ALA A 155 -9.98 -14.77 25.24
N PRO A 156 -9.22 -15.69 24.62
CA PRO A 156 -7.79 -15.85 24.90
C PRO A 156 -6.97 -14.57 24.67
N LEU A 157 -7.25 -13.84 23.59
CA LEU A 157 -6.59 -12.58 23.29
C LEU A 157 -6.81 -11.56 24.40
N ARG A 158 -8.06 -11.35 24.83
CA ARG A 158 -8.41 -10.44 25.94
C ARG A 158 -7.75 -10.85 27.25
N ALA A 159 -7.71 -12.14 27.57
CA ALA A 159 -7.05 -12.64 28.77
C ALA A 159 -5.53 -12.38 28.77
N SER A 160 -4.89 -12.30 27.60
CA SER A 160 -3.45 -12.08 27.48
C SER A 160 -3.02 -10.60 27.60
N ILE A 161 -3.95 -9.64 27.55
CA ILE A 161 -3.65 -8.18 27.54
C ILE A 161 -3.11 -7.68 28.89
N PRO A 162 -3.74 -7.99 30.05
CA PRO A 162 -3.31 -7.43 31.34
C PRO A 162 -1.89 -7.83 31.73
N THR A 163 -1.44 -9.02 31.31
CA THR A 163 -0.14 -9.60 31.62
C THR A 163 0.95 -9.27 30.59
N GLU A 164 0.66 -8.52 29.52
CA GLU A 164 1.65 -8.20 28.49
C GLU A 164 2.64 -7.12 28.96
N PRO A 165 3.95 -7.43 29.11
CA PRO A 165 4.94 -6.46 29.57
C PRO A 165 5.36 -5.45 28.49
N ASN A 166 5.26 -5.79 27.20
CA ASN A 166 5.68 -4.89 26.13
C ASN A 166 4.55 -3.91 25.76
N PRO A 167 4.75 -2.58 25.92
CA PRO A 167 3.68 -1.60 25.71
C PRO A 167 3.17 -1.57 24.26
N ALA A 168 4.06 -1.75 23.27
CA ALA A 168 3.67 -1.75 21.86
C ALA A 168 2.87 -3.00 21.49
N LEU A 169 3.27 -4.17 21.99
CA LEU A 169 2.53 -5.42 21.75
C LEU A 169 1.20 -5.43 22.51
N LYS A 170 1.15 -4.83 23.71
CA LYS A 170 -0.09 -4.67 24.46
C LYS A 170 -1.12 -3.83 23.70
N ALA A 171 -0.70 -2.67 23.19
CA ALA A 171 -1.56 -1.83 22.35
C ALA A 171 -2.03 -2.56 21.08
N ALA A 172 -1.16 -3.35 20.45
CA ALA A 172 -1.53 -4.18 19.30
C ALA A 172 -2.58 -5.26 19.64
N LYS A 173 -2.46 -5.89 20.82
CA LYS A 173 -3.45 -6.87 21.32
C LYS A 173 -4.80 -6.22 21.65
N GLU A 174 -4.80 -5.05 22.30
CA GLU A 174 -6.01 -4.27 22.60
C GLU A 174 -6.77 -3.92 21.33
N ARG A 175 -6.08 -3.28 20.38
CA ARG A 175 -6.62 -2.97 19.05
C ARG A 175 -7.18 -4.19 18.33
N LEU A 176 -6.44 -5.29 18.31
CA LEU A 176 -6.88 -6.51 17.64
C LEU A 176 -8.08 -7.16 18.35
N ALA A 177 -8.17 -7.04 19.67
CA ALA A 177 -9.33 -7.49 20.43
C ALA A 177 -10.57 -6.66 20.08
N ASP A 178 -10.44 -5.35 19.86
CA ASP A 178 -11.53 -4.51 19.36
C ASP A 178 -11.96 -4.91 17.93
N ILE A 179 -11.00 -5.19 17.03
CA ILE A 179 -11.28 -5.68 15.67
C ILE A 179 -12.09 -6.99 15.70
N LEU A 180 -11.69 -7.95 16.55
CA LEU A 180 -12.44 -9.20 16.71
C LEU A 180 -13.79 -8.97 17.38
N ALA A 181 -13.84 -8.13 18.42
CA ALA A 181 -15.05 -7.85 19.17
C ALA A 181 -16.12 -7.18 18.31
N ALA A 182 -15.75 -6.27 17.40
CA ALA A 182 -16.68 -5.65 16.45
C ALA A 182 -17.50 -6.68 15.66
N ARG A 183 -16.91 -7.85 15.37
CA ARG A 183 -17.56 -8.94 14.61
C ARG A 183 -18.16 -10.03 15.49
N PHE A 184 -17.51 -10.38 16.60
CA PHE A 184 -17.76 -11.62 17.32
C PHE A 184 -18.13 -11.44 18.80
N ALA A 185 -18.20 -10.21 19.31
CA ALA A 185 -18.64 -10.01 20.69
C ALA A 185 -20.10 -10.47 20.88
N PRO A 186 -20.44 -11.02 22.06
CA PRO A 186 -21.72 -11.71 22.26
C PRO A 186 -22.93 -10.78 22.36
N THR A 187 -22.72 -9.50 22.69
CA THR A 187 -23.80 -8.52 22.85
C THR A 187 -23.62 -7.37 21.85
N ALA A 188 -24.74 -6.81 21.38
CA ALA A 188 -24.73 -5.65 20.50
C ALA A 188 -23.95 -4.48 21.12
N ASP A 189 -24.19 -4.18 22.41
CA ASP A 189 -23.47 -3.13 23.13
C ASP A 189 -21.95 -3.32 23.10
N ALA A 190 -21.46 -4.55 23.29
CA ALA A 190 -20.02 -4.83 23.25
C ALA A 190 -19.44 -4.74 21.83
N ARG A 191 -20.24 -5.03 20.80
CA ARG A 191 -19.85 -4.85 19.39
C ARG A 191 -19.78 -3.36 19.04
N VAL A 192 -20.78 -2.59 19.45
CA VAL A 192 -20.84 -1.13 19.24
C VAL A 192 -19.70 -0.42 19.97
N GLU A 193 -19.41 -0.79 21.22
CA GLU A 193 -18.27 -0.26 21.97
C GLU A 193 -16.94 -0.54 21.26
N ALA A 194 -16.74 -1.78 20.81
CA ALA A 194 -15.54 -2.15 20.05
C ALA A 194 -15.42 -1.37 18.73
N ILE A 195 -16.51 -1.18 17.99
CA ILE A 195 -16.53 -0.35 16.77
C ILE A 195 -16.17 1.10 17.09
N ALA A 196 -16.69 1.66 18.19
CA ALA A 196 -16.39 3.02 18.61
C ALA A 196 -14.90 3.19 18.94
N ASN A 197 -14.28 2.21 19.61
CA ASN A 197 -12.84 2.22 19.89
C ASN A 197 -11.98 2.24 18.61
N LEU A 198 -12.50 1.69 17.50
CA LEU A 198 -11.81 1.64 16.21
C LEU A 198 -12.00 2.89 15.34
N GLY A 199 -12.91 3.81 15.69
CA GLY A 199 -13.28 4.97 14.86
C GLY A 199 -12.12 5.93 14.54
N ASP A 200 -11.03 5.84 15.29
CA ASP A 200 -9.82 6.66 15.12
C ASP A 200 -8.73 5.98 14.29
N ASP A 201 -8.89 4.69 13.99
CA ASP A 201 -7.90 3.83 13.36
C ASP A 201 -8.07 3.80 11.83
N VAL A 202 -7.09 4.35 11.12
CA VAL A 202 -7.11 4.51 9.65
C VAL A 202 -6.57 3.32 8.86
N SER A 203 -6.19 2.27 9.57
CA SER A 203 -5.64 1.05 9.00
C SER A 203 -6.56 0.35 8.00
N VAL A 204 -5.96 -0.49 7.17
CA VAL A 204 -6.67 -1.22 6.11
C VAL A 204 -7.53 -2.36 6.68
N ASP A 205 -7.04 -3.07 7.70
CA ASP A 205 -7.72 -4.19 8.35
C ASP A 205 -8.98 -3.75 9.12
N VAL A 206 -8.95 -2.61 9.81
CA VAL A 206 -10.14 -2.02 10.46
C VAL A 206 -11.20 -1.70 9.42
N ARG A 207 -10.84 -0.99 8.35
CA ARG A 207 -11.77 -0.68 7.25
C ARG A 207 -12.32 -1.95 6.60
N ALA A 208 -11.50 -2.98 6.42
CA ALA A 208 -11.97 -4.26 5.88
C ALA A 208 -13.02 -4.91 6.79
N VAL A 209 -12.84 -4.85 8.11
CA VAL A 209 -13.80 -5.38 9.08
C VAL A 209 -15.10 -4.58 9.12
N LEU A 210 -15.03 -3.24 9.11
CA LEU A 210 -16.22 -2.39 9.06
C LEU A 210 -17.01 -2.63 7.76
N ASN A 211 -16.34 -2.75 6.61
CA ASN A 211 -16.99 -3.09 5.34
C ASN A 211 -17.62 -4.50 5.34
N GLN A 212 -17.06 -5.46 6.08
CA GLN A 212 -17.69 -6.77 6.25
C GLN A 212 -18.97 -6.70 7.09
N ILE A 213 -19.02 -5.84 8.10
CA ILE A 213 -20.23 -5.59 8.90
C ILE A 213 -21.30 -4.89 8.06
N LEU A 214 -20.87 -3.95 7.20
CA LEU A 214 -21.73 -3.21 6.27
C LEU A 214 -22.03 -3.97 4.97
N ALA A 215 -21.71 -5.26 4.89
CA ALA A 215 -22.01 -6.08 3.73
C ALA A 215 -23.53 -6.14 3.52
N THR A 216 -23.97 -5.99 2.28
CA THR A 216 -25.39 -6.02 1.92
C THR A 216 -25.74 -7.20 1.01
N THR A 217 -26.99 -7.64 1.08
CA THR A 217 -27.62 -8.55 0.13
C THR A 217 -28.75 -7.84 -0.58
N THR A 218 -28.87 -8.08 -1.89
CA THR A 218 -29.97 -7.50 -2.66
C THR A 218 -31.19 -8.40 -2.54
N GLY A 219 -32.32 -7.80 -2.15
CA GLY A 219 -33.60 -8.47 -1.98
C GLY A 219 -34.68 -7.87 -2.87
N VAL A 220 -35.74 -8.64 -3.08
CA VAL A 220 -36.96 -8.19 -3.77
C VAL A 220 -38.20 -8.66 -3.02
N ALA A 221 -39.15 -7.77 -2.81
CA ALA A 221 -40.41 -8.06 -2.13
C ALA A 221 -41.53 -7.15 -2.63
N ARG A 222 -42.80 -7.51 -2.38
CA ARG A 222 -43.94 -6.63 -2.73
C ARG A 222 -44.01 -5.36 -1.87
N VAL A 223 -43.57 -5.49 -0.63
CA VAL A 223 -43.44 -4.40 0.36
C VAL A 223 -42.13 -4.63 1.09
N LEU A 224 -41.51 -3.57 1.59
CA LEU A 224 -40.30 -3.68 2.42
C LEU A 224 -40.56 -4.62 3.61
N PRO A 225 -39.68 -5.60 3.86
CA PRO A 225 -39.85 -6.52 4.98
C PRO A 225 -39.83 -5.78 6.32
N GLU A 226 -40.78 -6.09 7.20
CA GLU A 226 -40.82 -5.53 8.56
C GLU A 226 -39.69 -6.13 9.40
N GLY A 227 -38.89 -5.28 10.05
CA GLY A 227 -37.76 -5.70 10.90
C GLY A 227 -36.47 -6.03 10.16
N ALA A 228 -36.44 -5.94 8.82
CA ALA A 228 -35.19 -6.01 8.06
C ALA A 228 -34.38 -4.72 8.22
N ASN A 229 -33.07 -4.86 8.34
CA ASN A 229 -32.15 -3.73 8.40
C ASN A 229 -31.82 -3.23 6.99
N ILE A 230 -32.62 -2.29 6.50
CA ILE A 230 -32.53 -1.82 5.10
C ILE A 230 -31.43 -0.78 4.95
N ALA A 231 -30.44 -1.07 4.11
CA ALA A 231 -29.34 -0.17 3.77
C ALA A 231 -29.78 0.93 2.78
N ARG A 232 -30.47 0.53 1.71
CA ARG A 232 -31.07 1.47 0.74
C ARG A 232 -32.14 0.79 -0.13
N VAL A 233 -33.07 1.59 -0.63
CA VAL A 233 -34.05 1.17 -1.64
C VAL A 233 -33.47 1.43 -3.02
N LEU A 234 -33.56 0.44 -3.91
CA LEU A 234 -33.06 0.49 -5.27
C LEU A 234 -34.19 0.80 -6.26
N THR A 235 -33.89 1.66 -7.23
CA THR A 235 -34.82 2.02 -8.31
C THR A 235 -34.45 1.25 -9.59
N PRO A 236 -35.35 0.41 -10.14
CA PRO A 236 -35.13 -0.24 -11.43
C PRO A 236 -34.85 0.77 -12.56
N GLY A 237 -33.82 0.49 -13.37
CA GLY A 237 -33.38 1.37 -14.46
C GLY A 237 -32.39 2.46 -14.04
N SER A 238 -32.01 2.54 -12.77
CA SER A 238 -30.90 3.37 -12.32
C SER A 238 -29.54 2.76 -12.70
N GLU A 239 -28.46 3.54 -12.59
CA GLU A 239 -27.10 3.03 -12.75
C GLU A 239 -26.78 1.91 -11.73
N ALA A 240 -27.34 2.01 -10.52
CA ALA A 240 -27.16 1.01 -9.46
C ALA A 240 -27.95 -0.28 -9.70
N LEU A 241 -29.07 -0.24 -10.42
CA LEU A 241 -29.90 -1.40 -10.72
C LEU A 241 -30.46 -1.33 -12.16
N PRO A 242 -29.69 -1.81 -13.16
CA PRO A 242 -30.17 -1.91 -14.52
C PRO A 242 -31.43 -2.78 -14.62
N VAL A 243 -32.33 -2.45 -15.57
CA VAL A 243 -33.63 -3.12 -15.74
C VAL A 243 -33.50 -4.64 -15.88
N GLY A 244 -32.51 -5.11 -16.65
CA GLY A 244 -32.27 -6.55 -16.81
C GLY A 244 -31.89 -7.26 -15.51
N THR A 245 -31.07 -6.62 -14.67
CA THR A 245 -30.69 -7.13 -13.35
C THR A 245 -31.89 -7.16 -12.40
N ALA A 246 -32.70 -6.09 -12.39
CA ALA A 246 -33.92 -6.03 -11.59
C ALA A 246 -34.89 -7.16 -11.95
N TYR A 247 -35.08 -7.42 -13.25
CA TYR A 247 -35.93 -8.52 -13.69
C TYR A 247 -35.33 -9.88 -13.31
N GLY A 248 -34.02 -10.05 -13.44
CA GLY A 248 -33.30 -11.25 -13.00
C GLY A 248 -33.56 -11.59 -11.52
N LEU A 249 -33.57 -10.59 -10.63
CA LEU A 249 -33.90 -10.79 -9.21
C LEU A 249 -35.33 -11.30 -8.99
N LEU A 250 -36.31 -10.82 -9.77
CA LEU A 250 -37.68 -11.34 -9.72
C LEU A 250 -37.76 -12.81 -10.15
N VAL A 251 -36.95 -13.20 -11.15
CA VAL A 251 -36.87 -14.58 -11.64
C VAL A 251 -36.23 -15.49 -10.60
N GLU A 252 -35.11 -15.07 -10.00
CA GLU A 252 -34.44 -15.82 -8.93
C GLU A 252 -35.33 -16.00 -7.70
N ALA A 253 -36.14 -15.00 -7.36
CA ALA A 253 -37.14 -15.08 -6.30
C ALA A 253 -38.37 -15.91 -6.67
N GLY A 254 -38.47 -16.42 -7.90
CA GLY A 254 -39.60 -17.20 -8.39
C GLY A 254 -40.90 -16.40 -8.54
N LEU A 255 -40.82 -15.07 -8.59
CA LEU A 255 -41.97 -14.16 -8.66
C LEU A 255 -42.47 -13.96 -10.11
N VAL A 256 -41.56 -14.10 -11.09
CA VAL A 256 -41.86 -14.00 -12.53
C VAL A 256 -41.10 -15.07 -13.31
N PRO A 257 -41.57 -15.47 -14.51
CA PRO A 257 -40.84 -16.39 -15.36
C PRO A 257 -39.60 -15.75 -16.03
N PRO A 258 -38.61 -16.55 -16.48
CA PRO A 258 -37.42 -16.03 -17.17
C PRO A 258 -37.76 -15.41 -18.54
N VAL A 259 -36.98 -14.41 -18.96
CA VAL A 259 -37.13 -13.80 -20.29
C VAL A 259 -36.65 -14.79 -21.36
N VAL A 260 -37.51 -15.07 -22.33
CA VAL A 260 -37.17 -15.88 -23.50
C VAL A 260 -36.76 -14.96 -24.66
N GLY A 261 -35.64 -15.28 -25.31
CA GLY A 261 -35.13 -14.52 -26.44
C GLY A 261 -36.07 -14.55 -27.65
N ARG A 262 -36.04 -13.50 -28.48
CA ARG A 262 -36.90 -13.41 -29.68
C ARG A 262 -36.67 -14.59 -30.65
N ASP A 263 -35.43 -15.02 -30.80
CA ASP A 263 -35.08 -16.14 -31.67
C ASP A 263 -35.54 -17.49 -31.09
N ASP A 264 -35.49 -17.64 -29.77
CA ASP A 264 -35.98 -18.83 -29.07
C ASP A 264 -37.51 -18.93 -29.14
N ILE A 265 -38.22 -17.80 -28.96
CA ILE A 265 -39.67 -17.70 -29.18
C ILE A 265 -40.00 -18.11 -30.62
N LYS A 266 -39.26 -17.59 -31.60
CA LYS A 266 -39.47 -17.92 -33.02
C LYS A 266 -39.20 -19.41 -33.28
N ALA A 267 -38.13 -19.97 -32.75
CA ALA A 267 -37.79 -21.38 -32.90
C ALA A 267 -38.86 -22.29 -32.27
N ALA A 268 -39.34 -21.94 -31.08
CA ALA A 268 -40.40 -22.65 -30.38
C ALA A 268 -41.73 -22.61 -31.15
N LEU A 269 -42.10 -21.45 -31.72
CA LEU A 269 -43.29 -21.34 -32.56
C LEU A 269 -43.17 -22.19 -33.82
N VAL A 270 -42.02 -22.17 -34.51
CA VAL A 270 -41.77 -22.98 -35.72
C VAL A 270 -41.87 -24.48 -35.43
N ALA A 271 -41.38 -24.92 -34.26
CA ALA A 271 -41.40 -26.32 -33.86
C ALA A 271 -42.82 -26.87 -33.59
N HIS A 272 -43.81 -26.00 -33.35
CA HIS A 272 -45.17 -26.38 -32.94
C HIS A 272 -46.25 -25.90 -33.93
N ILE A 273 -45.90 -25.71 -35.20
CA ILE A 273 -46.88 -25.41 -36.26
C ILE A 273 -47.61 -26.69 -36.65
N GLU A 274 -48.93 -26.71 -36.48
CA GLU A 274 -49.82 -27.79 -36.90
C GLU A 274 -50.91 -27.25 -37.82
N GLY A 275 -51.03 -27.80 -39.03
CA GLY A 275 -52.09 -27.40 -39.98
C GLY A 275 -52.06 -25.92 -40.39
N GLY A 276 -50.88 -25.29 -40.41
CA GLY A 276 -50.71 -23.87 -40.75
C GLY A 276 -51.08 -22.88 -39.63
N ARG A 277 -51.26 -23.38 -38.40
CA ARG A 277 -51.54 -22.58 -37.19
C ARG A 277 -50.60 -22.95 -36.05
N VAL A 278 -50.38 -22.03 -35.12
CA VAL A 278 -49.63 -22.27 -33.88
C VAL A 278 -50.21 -21.39 -32.77
N GLY A 279 -50.42 -21.95 -31.57
CA GLY A 279 -51.00 -21.20 -30.45
C GLY A 279 -52.36 -20.53 -30.76
N GLY A 280 -53.14 -21.13 -31.66
CA GLY A 280 -54.44 -20.58 -32.09
C GLY A 280 -54.38 -19.47 -33.16
N VAL A 281 -53.19 -19.04 -33.59
CA VAL A 281 -52.98 -17.99 -34.61
C VAL A 281 -52.55 -18.61 -35.95
N ALA A 282 -53.00 -18.06 -37.08
CA ALA A 282 -52.54 -18.51 -38.40
C ALA A 282 -51.12 -18.02 -38.67
N VAL A 283 -50.30 -18.83 -39.34
CA VAL A 283 -48.88 -18.48 -39.60
C VAL A 283 -48.74 -17.17 -40.40
N GLU A 284 -49.72 -16.86 -41.27
CA GLU A 284 -49.79 -15.61 -42.03
C GLU A 284 -49.98 -14.36 -41.16
N ASP A 285 -50.58 -14.50 -39.97
CA ASP A 285 -50.86 -13.40 -39.05
C ASP A 285 -49.71 -13.14 -38.05
N LEU A 286 -48.64 -13.96 -38.07
CA LEU A 286 -47.47 -13.85 -37.17
C LEU A 286 -46.43 -12.81 -37.60
N GLY A 287 -46.80 -11.86 -38.48
CA GLY A 287 -45.90 -10.83 -39.00
C GLY A 287 -45.43 -9.79 -37.98
N SER A 288 -46.06 -9.73 -36.79
CA SER A 288 -45.71 -8.78 -35.72
C SER A 288 -45.15 -9.47 -34.48
N ASP A 289 -44.30 -8.77 -33.72
CA ASP A 289 -43.78 -9.25 -32.42
C ASP A 289 -44.92 -9.55 -31.43
N ALA A 290 -45.97 -8.74 -31.44
CA ALA A 290 -47.15 -8.92 -30.59
C ALA A 290 -47.92 -10.20 -30.92
N ALA A 291 -48.15 -10.50 -32.21
CA ALA A 291 -48.82 -11.73 -32.62
C ALA A 291 -48.01 -12.99 -32.28
N ARG A 292 -46.68 -12.91 -32.38
CA ARG A 292 -45.76 -14.00 -32.00
C ARG A 292 -45.77 -14.24 -30.49
N LEU A 293 -45.72 -13.19 -29.68
CA LEU A 293 -45.84 -13.31 -28.22
C LEU A 293 -47.20 -13.87 -27.79
N PHE A 294 -48.29 -13.46 -28.44
CA PHE A 294 -49.63 -13.99 -28.18
C PHE A 294 -49.72 -15.50 -28.49
N ALA A 295 -49.22 -15.93 -29.65
CA ALA A 295 -49.20 -17.35 -30.00
C ALA A 295 -48.28 -18.16 -29.07
N TYR A 296 -47.17 -17.58 -28.63
CA TYR A 296 -46.24 -18.22 -27.68
C TYR A 296 -46.87 -18.36 -26.29
N ALA A 297 -47.56 -17.33 -25.80
CA ALA A 297 -48.29 -17.37 -24.54
C ALA A 297 -49.36 -18.48 -24.55
N ALA A 298 -50.10 -18.64 -25.65
CA ALA A 298 -51.07 -19.72 -25.79
C ALA A 298 -50.43 -21.12 -25.75
N LEU A 299 -49.21 -21.29 -26.26
CA LEU A 299 -48.45 -22.54 -26.11
C LEU A 299 -47.94 -22.74 -24.68
N ALA A 300 -47.56 -21.66 -23.98
CA ALA A 300 -47.13 -21.72 -22.60
C ALA A 300 -48.28 -22.09 -21.66
N ASP A 301 -49.48 -21.52 -21.89
CA ASP A 301 -50.71 -21.86 -21.17
C ASP A 301 -51.11 -23.34 -21.36
N ALA A 302 -50.80 -23.90 -22.53
CA ALA A 302 -50.97 -25.32 -22.82
C ALA A 302 -49.85 -26.22 -22.22
N GLY A 303 -48.84 -25.64 -21.56
CA GLY A 303 -47.71 -26.36 -20.96
C GLY A 303 -46.68 -26.90 -21.96
N VAL A 304 -46.73 -26.43 -23.22
CA VAL A 304 -45.90 -26.94 -24.33
C VAL A 304 -44.54 -26.24 -24.38
N VAL A 305 -44.48 -24.98 -23.96
CA VAL A 305 -43.25 -24.16 -23.90
C VAL A 305 -43.14 -23.45 -22.55
N PRO A 306 -41.94 -23.02 -22.12
CA PRO A 306 -41.80 -22.25 -20.88
C PRO A 306 -42.61 -20.94 -20.91
N PRO A 307 -43.23 -20.52 -19.80
CA PRO A 307 -43.91 -19.23 -19.73
C PRO A 307 -42.92 -18.07 -19.84
N THR A 308 -43.37 -16.94 -20.41
CA THR A 308 -42.63 -15.67 -20.46
C THR A 308 -43.63 -14.51 -20.43
N LEU A 309 -43.28 -13.39 -19.80
CA LEU A 309 -44.13 -12.18 -19.77
C LEU A 309 -43.89 -11.28 -20.97
N ALA A 310 -44.93 -10.56 -21.42
CA ALA A 310 -44.80 -9.51 -22.43
C ALA A 310 -44.08 -8.27 -21.85
N PRO A 311 -43.38 -7.44 -22.65
CA PRO A 311 -42.58 -6.32 -22.14
C PRO A 311 -43.33 -5.34 -21.21
N ASN A 312 -44.58 -5.01 -21.53
CA ASN A 312 -45.45 -4.17 -20.70
C ASN A 312 -45.81 -4.82 -19.35
N GLU A 313 -45.93 -6.15 -19.32
CA GLU A 313 -46.18 -6.92 -18.10
C GLU A 313 -44.91 -7.05 -17.26
N GLN A 314 -43.74 -7.10 -17.90
CA GLN A 314 -42.44 -7.04 -17.23
C GLN A 314 -42.28 -5.70 -16.49
N ASP A 315 -42.58 -4.58 -17.15
CA ASP A 315 -42.54 -3.24 -16.53
C ASP A 315 -43.54 -3.12 -15.37
N ALA A 316 -44.75 -3.66 -15.53
CA ALA A 316 -45.75 -3.70 -14.47
C ALA A 316 -45.30 -4.56 -13.28
N ALA A 317 -44.65 -5.70 -13.54
CA ALA A 317 -44.10 -6.57 -12.50
C ALA A 317 -42.94 -5.88 -11.74
N LEU A 318 -42.07 -5.16 -12.44
CA LEU A 318 -41.01 -4.35 -11.81
C LEU A 318 -41.60 -3.24 -10.94
N ALA A 319 -42.65 -2.55 -11.40
CA ALA A 319 -43.30 -1.49 -10.63
C ALA A 319 -44.09 -2.00 -9.42
N ALA A 320 -44.52 -3.27 -9.43
CA ALA A 320 -45.28 -3.89 -8.34
C ALA A 320 -44.39 -4.41 -7.18
N HIS A 321 -43.07 -4.37 -7.33
CA HIS A 321 -42.13 -4.86 -6.34
C HIS A 321 -41.12 -3.78 -5.94
N VAL A 322 -40.67 -3.86 -4.69
CA VAL A 322 -39.61 -3.03 -4.14
C VAL A 322 -38.32 -3.83 -4.16
N PHE A 323 -37.27 -3.21 -4.70
CA PHE A 323 -35.91 -3.72 -4.67
C PHE A 323 -35.15 -2.98 -3.59
N TYR A 324 -34.38 -3.71 -2.80
CA TYR A 324 -33.66 -3.12 -1.68
C TYR A 324 -32.33 -3.85 -1.47
N GLU A 325 -31.41 -3.15 -0.82
CA GLU A 325 -30.26 -3.76 -0.19
C GLU A 325 -30.51 -3.78 1.30
N GLU A 326 -30.43 -4.97 1.89
CA GLU A 326 -30.46 -5.16 3.34
C GLU A 326 -29.05 -5.47 3.84
N TYR A 327 -28.72 -5.00 5.03
CA TYR A 327 -27.47 -5.40 5.67
C TYR A 327 -27.55 -6.87 6.09
N VAL A 328 -26.46 -7.60 5.89
CA VAL A 328 -26.29 -8.96 6.43
C VAL A 328 -26.31 -8.92 7.97
N GLU A 329 -25.87 -7.80 8.57
CA GLU A 329 -26.01 -7.52 9.99
C GLU A 329 -27.46 -7.13 10.33
N PRO A 330 -28.19 -7.94 11.11
CA PRO A 330 -29.59 -7.68 11.43
C PRO A 330 -29.79 -6.54 12.43
N ASP A 331 -28.81 -6.22 13.29
CA ASP A 331 -28.94 -5.18 14.31
C ASP A 331 -28.59 -3.79 13.75
N PRO A 332 -29.56 -2.85 13.67
CA PRO A 332 -29.33 -1.51 13.16
C PRO A 332 -28.29 -0.73 13.97
N ALA A 333 -28.21 -0.93 15.29
CA ALA A 333 -27.27 -0.21 16.13
C ALA A 333 -25.81 -0.53 15.76
N ILE A 334 -25.56 -1.77 15.32
CA ILE A 334 -24.23 -2.23 14.91
C ILE A 334 -23.88 -1.70 13.51
N SER A 335 -24.82 -1.77 12.56
CA SER A 335 -24.59 -1.24 11.21
C SER A 335 -24.43 0.28 11.23
N ASP A 336 -25.21 0.99 12.05
CA ASP A 336 -25.12 2.45 12.18
C ASP A 336 -23.77 2.85 12.79
N ALA A 337 -23.37 2.19 13.88
CA ALA A 337 -22.06 2.42 14.49
C ALA A 337 -20.91 2.14 13.50
N ALA A 338 -20.99 1.05 12.73
CA ALA A 338 -19.99 0.70 11.73
C ALA A 338 -19.94 1.73 10.58
N GLY A 339 -21.09 2.20 10.12
CA GLY A 339 -21.21 3.22 9.10
C GLY A 339 -20.65 4.57 9.55
N ASP A 340 -20.96 5.00 10.77
CA ASP A 340 -20.42 6.23 11.36
C ASP A 340 -18.91 6.15 11.57
N ALA A 341 -18.41 5.03 12.10
CA ALA A 341 -16.98 4.79 12.26
C ALA A 341 -16.25 4.80 10.90
N LEU A 342 -16.80 4.13 9.88
CA LEU A 342 -16.18 4.10 8.55
C LEU A 342 -16.12 5.50 7.92
N ARG A 343 -17.19 6.31 8.01
CA ARG A 343 -17.19 7.69 7.52
C ARG A 343 -16.16 8.57 8.26
N ALA A 344 -16.03 8.39 9.57
CA ALA A 344 -15.02 9.11 10.37
C ALA A 344 -13.60 8.72 9.93
N ILE A 345 -13.36 7.42 9.73
CA ILE A 345 -12.09 6.90 9.24
C ILE A 345 -11.78 7.41 7.83
N GLU A 346 -12.73 7.38 6.90
CA GLU A 346 -12.55 7.88 5.53
C GLU A 346 -12.19 9.36 5.49
N THR A 347 -12.83 10.17 6.35
CA THR A 347 -12.49 11.59 6.49
C THR A 347 -11.05 11.79 6.97
N ARG A 348 -10.60 10.98 7.95
CA ARG A 348 -9.21 11.00 8.45
C ARG A 348 -8.22 10.50 7.40
N VAL A 349 -8.55 9.41 6.70
CA VAL A 349 -7.75 8.88 5.58
C VAL A 349 -7.58 9.95 4.51
N GLY A 350 -8.65 10.67 4.14
CA GLY A 350 -8.58 11.79 3.20
C GLY A 350 -7.63 12.90 3.71
N ALA A 351 -7.72 13.27 4.99
CA ALA A 351 -6.80 14.24 5.58
C ALA A 351 -5.34 13.78 5.56
N TYR A 352 -5.09 12.50 5.86
CA TYR A 352 -3.75 11.89 5.79
C TYR A 352 -3.23 11.79 4.36
N GLN A 353 -4.07 11.47 3.37
CA GLN A 353 -3.69 11.47 1.96
C GLN A 353 -3.27 12.87 1.50
N VAL A 354 -4.00 13.91 1.92
CA VAL A 354 -3.61 15.30 1.64
C VAL A 354 -2.26 15.63 2.30
N ALA A 355 -2.03 15.20 3.55
CA ALA A 355 -0.75 15.39 4.22
C ALA A 355 0.39 14.67 3.49
N ASP A 356 0.18 13.44 3.04
CA ASP A 356 1.14 12.65 2.25
C ASP A 356 1.48 13.35 0.93
N ILE A 357 0.48 13.83 0.18
CA ILE A 357 0.68 14.59 -1.05
C ILE A 357 1.48 15.87 -0.79
N ILE A 358 1.25 16.57 0.32
CA ILE A 358 2.02 17.77 0.69
C ILE A 358 3.47 17.42 0.97
N LEU A 359 3.74 16.34 1.70
CA LEU A 359 5.11 15.87 1.97
C LEU A 359 5.83 15.46 0.67
N ASP A 360 5.11 14.81 -0.24
CA ASP A 360 5.59 14.44 -1.56
C ASP A 360 5.89 15.64 -2.45
N ALA A 361 5.01 16.64 -2.45
CA ALA A 361 5.20 17.92 -3.11
C ALA A 361 6.40 18.68 -2.55
N LEU A 362 6.58 18.68 -1.24
CA LEU A 362 7.70 19.34 -0.56
C LEU A 362 9.03 18.66 -0.90
N SER A 363 9.04 17.33 -0.96
CA SER A 363 10.20 16.56 -1.41
C SER A 363 10.55 16.90 -2.87
N LEU A 364 9.56 16.90 -3.76
CA LEU A 364 9.78 17.22 -5.18
C LEU A 364 10.27 18.68 -5.36
N ALA A 365 9.66 19.62 -4.64
CA ALA A 365 10.10 21.01 -4.61
C ALA A 365 11.56 21.16 -4.14
N SER A 366 12.01 20.32 -3.19
CA SER A 366 13.40 20.34 -2.71
C SER A 366 14.38 19.84 -3.77
N ILE A 367 14.00 18.80 -4.52
CA ILE A 367 14.78 18.31 -5.67
C ILE A 367 14.91 19.40 -6.72
N TYR A 368 13.79 20.03 -7.11
CA TYR A 368 13.79 21.10 -8.10
C TYR A 368 14.56 22.32 -7.64
N PHE A 369 14.45 22.67 -6.36
CA PHE A 369 15.23 23.76 -5.78
C PHE A 369 16.72 23.47 -5.85
N LEU A 370 17.16 22.28 -5.43
CA LEU A 370 18.58 21.91 -5.44
C LEU A 370 19.15 21.84 -6.87
N ALA A 371 18.36 21.37 -7.84
CA ALA A 371 18.72 21.38 -9.25
C ALA A 371 18.78 22.81 -9.84
N ALA A 372 17.83 23.67 -9.48
CA ALA A 372 17.67 25.01 -10.04
C ALA A 372 18.55 26.09 -9.39
N ILE A 373 18.93 25.95 -8.13
CA ILE A 373 19.61 27.03 -7.39
C ILE A 373 20.96 27.41 -8.00
N GLY A 374 21.71 26.43 -8.51
CA GLY A 374 22.95 26.69 -9.24
C GLY A 374 22.70 27.51 -10.51
N LEU A 375 21.68 27.13 -11.27
CA LEU A 375 21.25 27.85 -12.48
C LEU A 375 20.73 29.26 -12.16
N ALA A 376 20.01 29.43 -11.05
CA ALA A 376 19.50 30.72 -10.60
C ALA A 376 20.64 31.71 -10.35
N ILE A 377 21.74 31.25 -9.76
CA ILE A 377 22.92 32.05 -9.46
C ILE A 377 23.67 32.41 -10.75
N THR A 378 23.95 31.42 -11.61
CA THR A 378 24.68 31.69 -12.86
C THR A 378 23.91 32.61 -13.79
N PHE A 379 22.60 32.38 -13.92
CA PHE A 379 21.74 33.21 -14.76
C PHE A 379 21.54 34.61 -14.17
N GLY A 380 21.41 34.71 -12.85
CA GLY A 380 21.27 35.99 -12.16
C GLY A 380 22.47 36.92 -12.28
N VAL A 381 23.67 36.37 -12.29
CA VAL A 381 24.89 37.16 -12.34
C VAL A 381 25.30 37.52 -13.76
N MET A 382 25.24 36.56 -14.67
CA MET A 382 25.79 36.72 -16.03
C MET A 382 24.71 37.00 -17.09
N GLY A 383 23.42 36.76 -16.81
CA GLY A 383 22.36 36.88 -17.81
C GLY A 383 22.43 35.85 -18.94
N VAL A 384 23.22 34.78 -18.75
CA VAL A 384 23.46 33.75 -19.76
C VAL A 384 22.68 32.47 -19.45
N ILE A 385 21.87 32.02 -20.40
CA ILE A 385 21.16 30.75 -20.32
C ILE A 385 22.15 29.61 -20.61
N ASN A 386 22.30 28.68 -19.67
CA ASN A 386 23.20 27.53 -19.80
C ASN A 386 22.41 26.22 -19.92
N MET A 387 22.27 25.71 -21.15
CA MET A 387 21.59 24.42 -21.40
C MET A 387 22.40 23.21 -20.94
N ALA A 388 23.73 23.34 -20.78
CA ALA A 388 24.58 22.28 -20.25
C ALA A 388 24.49 22.13 -18.72
N HIS A 389 23.68 22.94 -18.03
CA HIS A 389 23.56 22.87 -16.57
C HIS A 389 23.10 21.48 -16.08
N GLY A 390 22.19 20.83 -16.81
CA GLY A 390 21.75 19.46 -16.51
C GLY A 390 22.88 18.45 -16.54
N GLU A 391 23.90 18.65 -17.37
CA GLU A 391 25.05 17.74 -17.43
C GLU A 391 25.97 17.87 -16.23
N PHE A 392 25.99 19.01 -15.53
CA PHE A 392 26.67 19.11 -14.24
C PHE A 392 25.96 18.27 -13.16
N ILE A 393 24.63 18.17 -13.22
CA ILE A 393 23.85 17.24 -12.38
C ILE A 393 24.24 15.79 -12.71
N MET A 394 24.28 15.43 -13.99
CA MET A 394 24.69 14.11 -14.44
C MET A 394 26.14 13.78 -13.99
N MET A 395 27.10 14.68 -14.20
CA MET A 395 28.49 14.48 -13.79
C MET A 395 28.63 14.31 -12.27
N GLY A 396 27.83 15.03 -11.49
CA GLY A 396 27.76 14.86 -10.04
C GLY A 396 27.28 13.46 -9.64
N ALA A 397 26.20 12.99 -10.25
CA ALA A 397 25.65 11.65 -10.02
C ALA A 397 26.66 10.55 -10.36
N TYR A 398 27.33 10.64 -11.51
CA TYR A 398 28.40 9.71 -11.88
C TYR A 398 29.62 9.81 -10.97
N THR A 399 29.96 11.01 -10.48
CA THR A 399 31.03 11.15 -9.49
C THR A 399 30.70 10.38 -8.21
N GLY A 400 29.45 10.45 -7.74
CA GLY A 400 28.99 9.63 -6.62
C GLY A 400 29.13 8.13 -6.88
N TYR A 401 28.74 7.67 -8.08
CA TYR A 401 28.85 6.27 -8.47
C TYR A 401 30.31 5.81 -8.52
N VAL A 402 31.20 6.62 -9.10
CA VAL A 402 32.63 6.31 -9.18
C VAL A 402 33.25 6.26 -7.80
N VAL A 403 32.94 7.20 -6.90
CA VAL A 403 33.44 7.20 -5.52
C VAL A 403 33.02 5.93 -4.78
N GLN A 404 31.80 5.42 -5.02
CA GLN A 404 31.35 4.14 -4.45
C GLN A 404 32.15 2.92 -4.93
N GLN A 405 32.79 2.97 -6.09
CA GLN A 405 33.64 1.87 -6.58
C GLN A 405 34.99 1.81 -5.86
N PHE A 406 35.47 2.93 -5.32
CA PHE A 406 36.81 3.04 -4.71
C PHE A 406 36.79 3.17 -3.19
N VAL A 407 35.72 3.72 -2.60
CA VAL A 407 35.61 3.94 -1.16
C VAL A 407 34.77 2.82 -0.53
N PRO A 408 35.34 2.01 0.39
CA PRO A 408 34.58 0.99 1.08
C PRO A 408 33.55 1.61 2.04
N GLY A 409 32.33 1.09 2.00
CA GLY A 409 31.23 1.51 2.87
C GLY A 409 30.38 2.66 2.31
N TYR A 410 29.08 2.43 2.18
CA TYR A 410 28.15 3.36 1.55
C TYR A 410 28.05 4.72 2.29
N THR A 411 28.14 4.73 3.62
CA THR A 411 28.11 6.00 4.39
C THR A 411 29.33 6.87 4.11
N LEU A 412 30.53 6.29 4.14
CA LEU A 412 31.76 7.03 3.88
C LEU A 412 31.81 7.49 2.41
N SER A 413 31.33 6.66 1.49
CA SER A 413 31.26 6.98 0.07
C SER A 413 30.45 8.26 -0.20
N ILE A 414 29.31 8.46 0.47
CA ILE A 414 28.48 9.66 0.27
C ILE A 414 29.16 10.90 0.84
N LEU A 415 29.79 10.78 2.02
CA LEU A 415 30.50 11.89 2.64
C LEU A 415 31.67 12.40 1.79
N VAL A 416 32.33 11.48 1.07
CA VAL A 416 33.40 11.82 0.11
C VAL A 416 32.82 12.25 -1.24
N ALA A 417 31.71 11.66 -1.67
CA ALA A 417 31.07 11.95 -2.95
C ALA A 417 30.56 13.38 -3.04
N LEU A 418 29.98 13.96 -1.99
CA LEU A 418 29.44 15.32 -2.05
C LEU A 418 30.54 16.37 -2.31
N PRO A 419 31.67 16.42 -1.56
CA PRO A 419 32.79 17.31 -1.88
C PRO A 419 33.47 16.99 -3.21
N ALA A 420 33.62 15.70 -3.56
CA ALA A 420 34.23 15.30 -4.82
C ALA A 420 33.40 15.74 -6.02
N ALA A 421 32.07 15.54 -5.97
CA ALA A 421 31.15 15.98 -7.00
C ALA A 421 31.21 17.50 -7.16
N PHE A 422 31.20 18.25 -6.04
CA PHE A 422 31.38 19.70 -6.09
C PHE A 422 32.69 20.10 -6.76
N ALA A 423 33.81 19.48 -6.40
CA ALA A 423 35.12 19.82 -6.95
C ALA A 423 35.18 19.51 -8.46
N VAL A 424 34.72 18.33 -8.88
CA VAL A 424 34.71 17.91 -10.29
C VAL A 424 33.85 18.86 -11.13
N THR A 425 32.61 19.13 -10.70
CA THR A 425 31.70 19.97 -11.49
C THR A 425 32.03 21.45 -11.38
N PHE A 426 32.63 21.92 -10.27
CA PHE A 426 33.19 23.27 -10.16
C PHE A 426 34.30 23.48 -11.18
N THR A 427 35.26 22.55 -11.25
CA THR A 427 36.36 22.63 -12.22
C THR A 427 35.85 22.52 -13.65
N ALA A 428 34.91 21.62 -13.94
CA ALA A 428 34.29 21.51 -15.25
C ALA A 428 33.54 22.80 -15.64
N GLY A 429 32.82 23.41 -14.69
CA GLY A 429 32.15 24.69 -14.89
C GLY A 429 33.11 25.82 -15.19
N VAL A 430 34.19 25.95 -14.41
CA VAL A 430 35.26 26.93 -14.65
C VAL A 430 35.91 26.72 -16.01
N ALA A 431 36.17 25.47 -16.41
CA ALA A 431 36.72 25.16 -17.72
C ALA A 431 35.76 25.57 -18.85
N MET A 432 34.47 25.27 -18.72
CA MET A 432 33.46 25.66 -19.71
C MET A 432 33.32 27.18 -19.82
N GLU A 433 33.33 27.89 -18.69
CA GLU A 433 33.30 29.35 -18.68
C GLU A 433 34.52 29.94 -19.41
N ARG A 434 35.72 29.48 -19.07
CA ARG A 434 36.98 30.01 -19.62
C ARG A 434 37.19 29.67 -21.08
N LEU A 435 36.80 28.49 -21.52
CA LEU A 435 37.05 28.04 -22.89
C LEU A 435 35.96 28.52 -23.85
N VAL A 436 34.71 28.61 -23.40
CA VAL A 436 33.56 28.86 -24.28
C VAL A 436 32.82 30.14 -23.90
N ILE A 437 32.21 30.17 -22.71
CA ILE A 437 31.23 31.20 -22.35
C ILE A 437 31.82 32.61 -22.36
N ARG A 438 33.07 32.79 -21.92
CA ARG A 438 33.71 34.11 -21.90
C ARG A 438 33.78 34.79 -23.27
N HIS A 439 33.85 34.01 -24.34
CA HIS A 439 33.94 34.53 -25.71
C HIS A 439 32.56 34.89 -26.27
N LEU A 440 31.48 34.53 -25.57
CA LEU A 440 30.09 34.63 -26.04
C LEU A 440 29.20 35.48 -25.12
N TYR A 441 29.73 36.12 -24.08
CA TYR A 441 28.93 36.88 -23.09
C TYR A 441 27.97 37.90 -23.71
N HIS A 442 28.34 38.53 -24.83
CA HIS A 442 27.51 39.53 -25.51
C HIS A 442 26.55 38.93 -26.56
N ARG A 443 26.46 37.61 -26.66
CA ARG A 443 25.72 36.88 -27.71
C ARG A 443 24.87 35.77 -27.07
N PRO A 444 23.70 36.12 -26.49
CA PRO A 444 22.90 35.19 -25.69
C PRO A 444 22.38 33.98 -26.49
N LEU A 445 21.96 34.19 -27.74
CA LEU A 445 21.50 33.10 -28.62
C LEU A 445 22.64 32.13 -28.99
N GLU A 446 23.82 32.67 -29.30
CA GLU A 446 25.01 31.85 -29.60
C GLU A 446 25.46 31.06 -28.38
N THR A 447 25.35 31.64 -27.18
CA THR A 447 25.68 30.93 -25.94
C THR A 447 24.72 29.78 -25.64
N LEU A 448 23.42 29.97 -25.92
CA LEU A 448 22.43 28.90 -25.79
C LEU A 448 22.76 27.74 -26.76
N LEU A 449 23.05 28.04 -28.03
CA LEU A 449 23.43 27.03 -29.02
C LEU A 449 24.74 26.31 -28.63
N ALA A 450 25.75 27.06 -28.17
CA ALA A 450 27.03 26.50 -27.74
C ALA A 450 26.87 25.56 -26.53
N THR A 451 26.12 25.98 -25.51
CA THR A 451 25.87 25.16 -24.32
C THR A 451 25.01 23.93 -24.64
N PHE A 452 24.06 24.03 -25.58
CA PHE A 452 23.33 22.87 -26.07
C PHE A 452 24.24 21.87 -26.78
N GLY A 453 25.14 22.33 -27.65
CA GLY A 453 26.14 21.46 -28.29
C GLY A 453 27.08 20.78 -27.28
N ILE A 454 27.50 21.50 -26.24
CA ILE A 454 28.29 20.93 -25.14
C ILE A 454 27.48 19.88 -24.37
N SER A 455 26.19 20.11 -24.13
CA SER A 455 25.32 19.14 -23.46
C SER A 455 25.31 17.81 -24.21
N ILE A 456 25.05 17.82 -25.53
CA ILE A 456 25.10 16.62 -26.37
C ILE A 456 26.48 15.94 -26.30
N GLY A 457 27.56 16.71 -26.36
CA GLY A 457 28.92 16.20 -26.24
C GLY A 457 29.20 15.50 -24.91
N LEU A 458 28.76 16.10 -23.79
CA LEU A 458 28.91 15.54 -22.45
C LEU A 458 28.06 14.29 -22.23
N GLN A 459 26.82 14.27 -22.74
CA GLN A 459 25.97 13.07 -22.73
C GLN A 459 26.64 11.92 -23.49
N GLN A 460 27.16 12.20 -24.68
CA GLN A 460 27.86 11.18 -25.48
C GLN A 460 29.14 10.70 -24.79
N LEU A 461 29.88 11.62 -24.15
CA LEU A 461 31.06 11.26 -23.35
C LEU A 461 30.69 10.32 -22.20
N ALA A 462 29.60 10.61 -21.48
CA ALA A 462 29.10 9.75 -20.40
C ALA A 462 28.67 8.37 -20.93
N LYS A 463 27.97 8.32 -22.08
CA LYS A 463 27.63 7.06 -22.76
C LYS A 463 28.86 6.24 -23.13
N ASN A 464 29.93 6.89 -23.59
CA ASN A 464 31.18 6.21 -23.96
C ASN A 464 31.94 5.66 -22.74
N ILE A 465 31.94 6.38 -21.62
CA ILE A 465 32.68 5.98 -20.40
C ILE A 465 31.88 4.96 -19.56
N PHE A 466 30.60 5.22 -19.33
CA PHE A 466 29.77 4.47 -18.38
C PHE A 466 28.78 3.51 -19.05
N GLY A 467 28.58 3.63 -20.37
CA GLY A 467 27.57 2.90 -21.12
C GLY A 467 26.21 3.62 -21.17
N THR A 468 25.24 2.99 -21.84
CA THR A 468 23.85 3.47 -21.94
C THR A 468 22.94 2.92 -20.83
N GLN A 469 23.43 1.94 -20.07
CA GLN A 469 22.68 1.30 -18.99
C GLN A 469 22.69 2.16 -17.73
N ALA A 470 21.57 2.12 -17.00
CA ALA A 470 21.45 2.82 -15.73
C ALA A 470 22.42 2.23 -14.69
N ARG A 471 23.16 3.09 -13.99
CA ARG A 471 24.07 2.72 -12.90
C ARG A 471 23.40 2.98 -11.56
N PRO A 472 23.35 1.99 -10.64
CA PRO A 472 22.77 2.21 -9.32
C PRO A 472 23.74 2.98 -8.44
N LEU A 473 23.26 4.03 -7.79
CA LEU A 473 23.95 4.68 -6.68
C LEU A 473 23.29 4.21 -5.39
N THR A 474 23.97 3.34 -4.64
CA THR A 474 23.36 2.64 -3.50
C THR A 474 23.37 3.51 -2.25
N SER A 475 22.22 3.59 -1.56
CA SER A 475 22.10 4.30 -0.29
C SER A 475 22.64 3.47 0.89
N PRO A 476 23.18 4.11 1.93
CA PRO A 476 23.54 3.45 3.19
C PRO A 476 22.30 3.04 3.99
N ALA A 477 22.47 2.08 4.89
CA ALA A 477 21.37 1.50 5.69
C ALA A 477 20.53 2.52 6.48
N TRP A 478 21.08 3.66 6.87
CA TRP A 478 20.33 4.71 7.59
C TRP A 478 19.46 5.58 6.66
N LEU A 479 19.69 5.53 5.35
CA LEU A 479 18.83 6.13 4.33
C LEU A 479 17.87 5.10 3.71
N ASP A 480 18.02 3.83 4.08
CA ASP A 480 17.16 2.76 3.57
C ASP A 480 15.84 2.72 4.34
N GLY A 481 14.75 2.44 3.62
CA GLY A 481 13.39 2.42 4.16
C GLY A 481 12.68 3.78 4.22
N ALA A 482 11.68 3.85 5.09
CA ALA A 482 10.79 5.00 5.24
C ALA A 482 10.39 5.23 6.70
N LEU A 483 10.11 6.48 7.03
CA LEU A 483 9.42 6.87 8.24
C LEU A 483 7.91 6.73 7.98
N SER A 484 7.30 5.65 8.46
CA SER A 484 5.86 5.42 8.42
C SER A 484 5.21 5.95 9.69
N ILE A 485 4.34 6.97 9.56
CA ILE A 485 3.56 7.49 10.68
C ILE A 485 2.32 6.61 10.90
N ASN A 486 1.67 6.22 9.80
CA ASN A 486 0.55 5.29 9.75
C ASN A 486 0.54 4.59 8.37
N ASP A 487 -0.49 3.77 8.09
CA ASP A 487 -0.64 3.04 6.83
C ASP A 487 -0.82 3.95 5.59
N VAL A 488 -1.11 5.24 5.79
CA VAL A 488 -1.42 6.20 4.72
C VAL A 488 -0.24 7.13 4.44
N VAL A 489 0.47 7.59 5.48
CA VAL A 489 1.55 8.58 5.39
C VAL A 489 2.89 7.90 5.64
N SER A 490 3.70 7.85 4.58
CA SER A 490 5.05 7.32 4.67
C SER A 490 6.01 8.12 3.81
N ILE A 491 7.11 8.57 4.41
CA ILE A 491 8.13 9.34 3.68
C ILE A 491 9.47 8.60 3.74
N SER A 492 10.06 8.34 2.57
CA SER A 492 11.38 7.71 2.50
C SER A 492 12.45 8.58 3.16
N TYR A 493 13.38 7.96 3.88
CA TYR A 493 14.49 8.69 4.51
C TYR A 493 15.35 9.46 3.49
N ILE A 494 15.45 8.97 2.25
CA ILE A 494 16.12 9.67 1.14
C ILE A 494 15.46 11.03 0.87
N ARG A 495 14.13 11.10 0.87
CA ARG A 495 13.37 12.35 0.64
C ARG A 495 13.60 13.36 1.77
N ILE A 496 13.59 12.89 3.03
CA ILE A 496 13.92 13.71 4.20
C ILE A 496 15.36 14.23 4.09
N ALA A 497 16.31 13.39 3.70
CA ALA A 497 17.71 13.78 3.54
C ALA A 497 17.90 14.81 2.43
N ILE A 498 17.19 14.68 1.29
CA ILE A 498 17.21 15.67 0.20
C ILE A 498 16.61 17.01 0.68
N PHE A 499 15.51 16.98 1.43
CA PHE A 499 14.93 18.18 2.02
C PHE A 499 15.91 18.88 2.98
N GLY A 500 16.56 18.12 3.87
CA GLY A 500 17.61 18.63 4.76
C GLY A 500 18.81 19.20 4.01
N LEU A 501 19.25 18.53 2.94
CA LEU A 501 20.32 18.99 2.06
C LEU A 501 19.94 20.30 1.36
N ALA A 502 18.71 20.40 0.83
CA ALA A 502 18.20 21.60 0.20
C ALA A 502 18.18 22.80 1.17
N LEU A 503 17.71 22.61 2.41
CA LEU A 503 17.74 23.64 3.45
C LEU A 503 19.18 24.04 3.84
N MET A 504 20.08 23.06 3.97
CA MET A 504 21.49 23.31 4.24
C MET A 504 22.11 24.15 3.13
N PHE A 505 21.85 23.83 1.85
CA PHE A 505 22.37 24.60 0.71
C PHE A 505 21.73 25.97 0.59
N LEU A 506 20.43 26.11 0.86
CA LEU A 506 19.78 27.41 0.97
C LEU A 506 20.49 28.29 2.02
N GLY A 507 20.72 27.75 3.22
CA GLY A 507 21.42 28.43 4.30
C GLY A 507 22.86 28.81 3.91
N LEU A 508 23.61 27.86 3.34
CA LEU A 508 24.99 28.06 2.89
C LEU A 508 25.08 29.15 1.82
N ILE A 509 24.20 29.14 0.82
CA ILE A 509 24.21 30.13 -0.26
C ILE A 509 23.75 31.49 0.25
N LEU A 510 22.74 31.57 1.10
CA LEU A 510 22.36 32.83 1.72
C LEU A 510 23.49 33.41 2.56
N PHE A 511 24.24 32.57 3.27
CA PHE A 511 25.45 32.97 3.98
C PHE A 511 26.52 33.50 3.02
N ILE A 512 26.84 32.76 1.95
CA ILE A 512 27.82 33.19 0.94
C ILE A 512 27.41 34.53 0.32
N LEU A 513 26.17 34.67 -0.15
CA LEU A 513 25.71 35.87 -0.86
C LEU A 513 25.57 37.09 0.06
N LYS A 514 25.17 36.93 1.33
CA LYS A 514 24.91 38.06 2.25
C LYS A 514 26.08 38.39 3.17
N ARG A 515 26.93 37.43 3.53
CA ARG A 515 27.97 37.61 4.57
C ARG A 515 29.40 37.51 4.06
N THR A 516 29.65 37.07 2.82
CA THR A 516 31.03 36.93 2.30
C THR A 516 31.40 38.01 1.30
N ARG A 517 32.72 38.22 1.11
CA ARG A 517 33.26 39.14 0.09
C ARG A 517 32.83 38.75 -1.32
N LEU A 518 32.84 37.45 -1.63
CA LEU A 518 32.40 36.94 -2.92
C LEU A 518 30.96 37.38 -3.25
N GLY A 519 30.04 37.29 -2.29
CA GLY A 519 28.65 37.74 -2.47
C GLY A 519 28.50 39.27 -2.64
N LEU A 520 29.38 40.06 -2.03
CA LEU A 520 29.45 41.51 -2.24
C LEU A 520 29.96 41.83 -3.65
N GLU A 521 31.05 41.18 -4.06
CA GLU A 521 31.67 41.34 -5.38
C GLU A 521 30.73 40.90 -6.51
N MET A 522 30.04 39.75 -6.36
CA MET A 522 28.99 39.30 -7.29
C MET A 522 27.95 40.39 -7.49
N ARG A 523 27.37 40.93 -6.41
CA ARG A 523 26.35 41.98 -6.51
C ARG A 523 26.89 43.26 -7.17
N ALA A 524 28.10 43.67 -6.85
CA ALA A 524 28.74 44.82 -7.48
C ALA A 524 28.89 44.62 -9.00
N VAL A 525 29.39 43.45 -9.42
CA VAL A 525 29.54 43.09 -10.84
C VAL A 525 28.19 43.01 -11.54
N THR A 526 27.14 42.44 -10.91
CA THR A 526 25.80 42.40 -11.53
C THR A 526 25.17 43.77 -11.76
N GLN A 527 25.49 44.75 -10.90
CA GLN A 527 24.91 46.09 -11.00
C GLN A 527 25.62 46.95 -12.02
N ASN A 528 26.96 46.94 -12.01
CA ASN A 528 27.76 47.66 -12.99
C ASN A 528 29.18 47.05 -13.06
N PRO A 529 29.45 46.17 -14.03
CA PRO A 529 30.76 45.54 -14.19
C PRO A 529 31.91 46.55 -14.38
N GLY A 530 31.64 47.65 -15.09
CA GLY A 530 32.64 48.69 -15.36
C GLY A 530 33.07 49.45 -14.11
N MET A 531 32.10 49.87 -13.28
CA MET A 531 32.40 50.51 -11.99
C MET A 531 33.08 49.55 -11.01
N ALA A 532 32.67 48.28 -11.00
CA ALA A 532 33.33 47.25 -10.19
C ALA A 532 34.80 47.08 -10.59
N ALA A 533 35.11 47.07 -11.90
CA ALA A 533 36.48 47.03 -12.41
C ALA A 533 37.30 48.26 -11.98
N SER A 534 36.72 49.45 -12.01
CA SER A 534 37.39 50.71 -11.61
C SER A 534 37.81 50.74 -10.14
N VAL A 535 37.14 49.98 -9.25
CA VAL A 535 37.49 49.86 -7.83
C VAL A 535 38.33 48.61 -7.51
N GLY A 536 38.83 47.91 -8.53
CA GLY A 536 39.76 46.77 -8.39
C GLY A 536 39.11 45.39 -8.31
N ILE A 537 37.79 45.27 -8.53
CA ILE A 537 37.11 43.96 -8.62
C ILE A 537 37.25 43.44 -10.06
N ASN A 538 37.86 42.27 -10.25
CA ASN A 538 37.99 41.68 -11.59
C ASN A 538 36.69 40.95 -12.00
N PRO A 539 35.88 41.48 -12.95
CA PRO A 539 34.58 40.88 -13.29
C PRO A 539 34.70 39.47 -13.87
N ASP A 540 35.73 39.21 -14.68
CA ASP A 540 35.97 37.89 -15.29
C ASP A 540 36.24 36.82 -14.22
N ARG A 541 36.99 37.18 -13.16
CA ARG A 541 37.23 36.27 -12.04
C ARG A 541 35.94 35.98 -11.28
N ILE A 542 35.09 36.98 -11.07
CA ILE A 542 33.81 36.82 -10.38
C ILE A 542 32.85 35.97 -11.21
N ASN A 543 32.76 36.20 -12.51
CA ASN A 543 31.95 35.37 -13.41
C ASN A 543 32.41 33.92 -13.41
N MET A 544 33.72 33.67 -13.54
CA MET A 544 34.32 32.34 -13.46
C MET A 544 33.99 31.63 -12.14
N LEU A 545 34.19 32.30 -11.00
CA LEU A 545 33.90 31.72 -9.68
C LEU A 545 32.40 31.47 -9.48
N THR A 546 31.55 32.34 -10.00
CA THR A 546 30.09 32.20 -9.94
C THR A 546 29.63 31.03 -10.79
N PHE A 547 30.17 30.88 -12.00
CA PHE A 547 29.89 29.75 -12.89
C PHE A 547 30.33 28.43 -12.27
N GLY A 548 31.55 28.39 -11.72
CA GLY A 548 32.07 27.25 -10.99
C GLY A 548 31.20 26.90 -9.79
N LEU A 549 30.80 27.89 -8.98
CA LEU A 549 29.94 27.66 -7.81
C LEU A 549 28.58 27.07 -8.20
N GLY A 550 27.92 27.62 -9.23
CA GLY A 550 26.65 27.11 -9.73
C GLY A 550 26.75 25.67 -10.25
N SER A 551 27.81 25.37 -11.00
CA SER A 551 28.10 24.01 -11.52
C SER A 551 28.45 23.04 -10.40
N GLY A 552 29.21 23.50 -9.39
CA GLY A 552 29.55 22.77 -8.17
C GLY A 552 28.29 22.32 -7.42
N ILE A 553 27.36 23.23 -7.20
CA ILE A 553 26.08 22.93 -6.51
C ILE A 553 25.23 21.96 -7.34
N ALA A 554 25.21 22.11 -8.67
CA ALA A 554 24.54 21.16 -9.55
C ALA A 554 25.11 19.75 -9.41
N GLY A 555 26.43 19.60 -9.24
CA GLY A 555 27.07 18.31 -8.98
C GLY A 555 26.60 17.66 -7.67
N ILE A 556 26.47 18.46 -6.61
CA ILE A 556 25.92 17.98 -5.33
C ILE A 556 24.45 17.57 -5.49
N ALA A 557 23.66 18.36 -6.22
CA ALA A 557 22.29 18.00 -6.59
C ALA A 557 22.26 16.65 -7.32
N GLY A 558 23.21 16.42 -8.22
CA GLY A 558 23.41 15.17 -8.93
C GLY A 558 23.59 13.96 -8.04
N VAL A 559 24.44 14.05 -7.01
CA VAL A 559 24.62 12.95 -6.04
C VAL A 559 23.31 12.67 -5.30
N ALA A 560 22.61 13.71 -4.84
CA ALA A 560 21.36 13.58 -4.11
C ALA A 560 20.24 12.98 -4.98
N ILE A 561 20.11 13.46 -6.22
CA ILE A 561 19.15 12.95 -7.21
C ILE A 561 19.51 11.52 -7.59
N GLY A 562 20.80 11.18 -7.75
CA GLY A 562 21.26 9.82 -8.06
C GLY A 562 20.95 8.80 -6.96
N LEU A 563 20.83 9.23 -5.69
CA LEU A 563 20.39 8.35 -4.60
C LEU A 563 18.88 8.10 -4.65
N TYR A 564 18.12 9.05 -5.18
CA TYR A 564 16.66 8.96 -5.33
C TYR A 564 16.22 8.28 -6.63
N ALA A 565 16.92 8.55 -7.73
CA ALA A 565 16.64 8.08 -9.07
C ALA A 565 17.90 7.45 -9.68
N LYS A 566 17.73 6.53 -10.64
CA LYS A 566 18.87 5.80 -11.21
C LYS A 566 19.78 6.74 -12.00
N VAL A 567 21.10 6.56 -11.89
CA VAL A 567 22.06 7.39 -12.65
C VAL A 567 22.06 6.94 -14.12
N THR A 568 21.68 7.85 -15.02
CA THR A 568 21.70 7.62 -16.46
C THR A 568 22.44 8.75 -17.18
N SER A 569 22.92 8.47 -18.39
CA SER A 569 23.62 9.46 -19.23
C SER A 569 22.70 10.54 -19.82
N GLU A 570 21.39 10.43 -19.62
CA GLU A 570 20.38 11.39 -20.10
C GLU A 570 19.65 12.08 -18.96
N MET A 571 19.93 11.70 -17.69
CA MET A 571 19.30 12.28 -16.51
C MET A 571 19.39 13.82 -16.47
N GLY A 572 20.47 14.41 -17.01
CA GLY A 572 20.61 15.86 -17.09
C GLY A 572 19.49 16.55 -17.89
N ALA A 573 19.02 15.90 -18.97
CA ALA A 573 17.94 16.40 -19.81
C ALA A 573 16.57 16.37 -19.11
N ASP A 574 16.35 15.40 -18.24
CA ASP A 574 15.10 15.28 -17.47
C ASP A 574 14.93 16.45 -16.48
N TYR A 575 16.04 16.93 -15.90
CA TYR A 575 16.03 17.97 -14.87
C TYR A 575 16.31 19.39 -15.39
N ILE A 576 16.95 19.57 -16.56
CA ILE A 576 17.27 20.91 -17.08
C ILE A 576 16.01 21.74 -17.36
N VAL A 577 15.00 21.13 -17.97
CA VAL A 577 13.74 21.80 -18.30
C VAL A 577 13.06 22.25 -17.02
N GLN A 578 12.95 21.37 -16.02
CA GLN A 578 12.36 21.66 -14.71
C GLN A 578 13.13 22.73 -13.93
N SER A 579 14.46 22.68 -13.99
CA SER A 579 15.34 23.67 -13.36
C SER A 579 15.14 25.05 -13.99
N PHE A 580 15.08 25.12 -15.32
CA PHE A 580 14.84 26.37 -16.04
C PHE A 580 13.45 26.93 -15.74
N MET A 581 12.40 26.10 -15.81
CA MET A 581 11.03 26.47 -15.45
C MET A 581 10.96 27.04 -14.02
N THR A 582 11.64 26.39 -13.08
CA THR A 582 11.75 26.84 -11.70
C THR A 582 12.39 28.24 -11.57
N VAL A 583 13.49 28.50 -12.27
CA VAL A 583 14.18 29.80 -12.22
C VAL A 583 13.34 30.91 -12.89
N VAL A 584 12.73 30.62 -14.04
CA VAL A 584 11.93 31.60 -14.79
C VAL A 584 10.67 31.99 -14.00
N VAL A 585 9.95 30.99 -13.48
CA VAL A 585 8.78 31.24 -12.64
C VAL A 585 9.17 31.93 -11.35
N GLY A 586 10.24 31.49 -10.70
CA GLY A 586 10.73 32.08 -9.45
C GLY A 586 11.15 33.55 -9.56
N GLY A 587 11.71 33.93 -10.71
CA GLY A 587 12.37 35.22 -10.91
C GLY A 587 13.88 35.02 -11.00
N VAL A 588 14.42 35.39 -12.17
CA VAL A 588 15.83 35.23 -12.52
C VAL A 588 16.73 35.91 -11.48
N GLY A 589 17.77 35.21 -11.04
CA GLY A 589 18.79 35.78 -10.16
C GLY A 589 18.40 36.03 -8.72
N ASN A 590 17.25 35.53 -8.28
CA ASN A 590 16.84 35.62 -6.88
C ASN A 590 16.74 34.22 -6.27
N VAL A 591 17.53 33.93 -5.23
CA VAL A 591 17.51 32.65 -4.51
C VAL A 591 16.13 32.38 -3.86
N TRP A 592 15.48 33.41 -3.31
CA TRP A 592 14.11 33.28 -2.79
C TRP A 592 13.10 33.07 -3.91
N GLY A 593 13.36 33.67 -5.07
CA GLY A 593 12.62 33.40 -6.29
C GLY A 593 12.71 31.94 -6.67
N ALA A 594 13.92 31.38 -6.77
CA ALA A 594 14.14 29.97 -7.08
C ALA A 594 13.45 29.03 -6.08
N LEU A 595 13.46 29.35 -4.78
CA LEU A 595 12.72 28.57 -3.76
C LEU A 595 11.21 28.64 -3.98
N ALA A 596 10.65 29.83 -4.21
CA ALA A 596 9.22 30.00 -4.46
C ALA A 596 8.78 29.34 -5.78
N GLY A 597 9.62 29.42 -6.83
CA GLY A 597 9.41 28.74 -8.09
C GLY A 597 9.43 27.23 -7.94
N ALA A 598 10.40 26.68 -7.20
CA ALA A 598 10.52 25.25 -6.98
C ALA A 598 9.34 24.71 -6.18
N ALA A 599 8.90 25.46 -5.16
CA ALA A 599 7.69 25.16 -4.41
C ALA A 599 6.45 25.18 -5.31
N LEU A 600 6.24 26.24 -6.09
CA LEU A 600 5.08 26.34 -6.98
C LEU A 600 5.05 25.19 -8.00
N ILE A 601 6.18 24.93 -8.67
CA ILE A 601 6.28 23.87 -9.68
C ILE A 601 6.13 22.47 -9.04
N GLY A 602 6.79 22.20 -7.92
CA GLY A 602 6.71 20.92 -7.22
C GLY A 602 5.31 20.61 -6.71
N PHE A 603 4.65 21.58 -6.07
CA PHE A 603 3.27 21.42 -5.59
C PHE A 603 2.27 21.31 -6.74
N LEU A 604 2.37 22.17 -7.75
CA LEU A 604 1.46 22.12 -8.90
C LEU A 604 1.60 20.79 -9.63
N GLN A 605 2.81 20.25 -9.77
CA GLN A 605 3.01 18.96 -10.43
C GLN A 605 2.30 17.84 -9.67
N LYS A 606 2.49 17.77 -8.35
CA LYS A 606 1.84 16.74 -7.53
C LYS A 606 0.33 16.88 -7.48
N LEU A 607 -0.20 18.10 -7.49
CA LEU A 607 -1.64 18.35 -7.59
C LEU A 607 -2.21 17.87 -8.92
N ILE A 608 -1.52 18.12 -10.05
CA ILE A 608 -1.97 17.65 -11.37
C ILE A 608 -1.92 16.12 -11.45
N GLU A 609 -0.86 15.50 -10.93
CA GLU A 609 -0.72 14.03 -10.85
C GLU A 609 -1.83 13.41 -10.00
N TRP A 610 -2.21 14.05 -8.88
CA TRP A 610 -3.28 13.59 -8.01
C TRP A 610 -4.67 13.70 -8.66
N VAL A 611 -4.96 14.78 -9.38
CA VAL A 611 -6.24 14.96 -10.09
C VAL A 611 -6.36 14.06 -11.33
N ASN A 612 -5.24 13.70 -11.97
CA ASN A 612 -5.21 12.82 -13.15
C ASN A 612 -4.29 11.60 -12.95
N PRO A 613 -4.66 10.62 -12.10
CA PRO A 613 -3.82 9.45 -11.83
C PRO A 613 -3.57 8.57 -13.06
N SER A 614 -4.49 8.57 -14.03
CA SER A 614 -4.43 7.71 -15.22
C SER A 614 -3.49 8.22 -16.32
N ASN A 615 -3.05 9.49 -16.27
CA ASN A 615 -2.21 10.07 -17.32
C ASN A 615 -1.11 11.00 -16.75
N THR A 616 -0.05 10.41 -16.22
CA THR A 616 1.09 11.14 -15.66
C THR A 616 1.84 11.99 -16.70
N LEU A 617 1.79 11.62 -17.99
CA LEU A 617 2.37 12.43 -19.07
C LEU A 617 1.62 13.75 -19.27
N ALA A 618 0.31 13.79 -18.99
CA ALA A 618 -0.46 15.02 -19.07
C ALA A 618 0.03 16.08 -18.07
N ALA A 619 0.63 15.66 -16.94
CA ALA A 619 1.16 16.59 -15.94
C ALA A 619 2.25 17.50 -16.51
N GLN A 620 3.14 16.98 -17.37
CA GLN A 620 4.17 17.79 -18.02
C GLN A 620 3.56 18.80 -19.01
N THR A 621 2.58 18.38 -19.81
CA THR A 621 1.88 19.25 -20.76
C THR A 621 1.15 20.38 -20.05
N TYR A 622 0.39 20.06 -19.00
CA TYR A 622 -0.32 21.08 -18.20
C TYR A 622 0.64 22.01 -17.47
N MET A 623 1.79 21.51 -17.01
CA MET A 623 2.84 22.34 -16.41
C MET A 623 3.38 23.37 -17.40
N ILE A 624 3.71 22.95 -18.62
CA ILE A 624 4.22 23.86 -19.67
C ILE A 624 3.17 24.93 -20.00
N LEU A 625 1.91 24.53 -20.20
CA LEU A 625 0.81 25.46 -20.46
C LEU A 625 0.61 26.47 -19.31
N PHE A 626 0.65 25.99 -18.07
CA PHE A 626 0.57 26.83 -16.88
C PHE A 626 1.70 27.85 -16.85
N ILE A 627 2.93 27.45 -17.16
CA ILE A 627 4.10 28.35 -17.15
C ILE A 627 4.00 29.39 -18.26
N ILE A 628 3.59 29.00 -19.47
CA ILE A 628 3.36 29.93 -20.57
C ILE A 628 2.34 31.00 -20.14
N LEU A 629 1.22 30.58 -19.54
CA LEU A 629 0.19 31.49 -19.03
C LEU A 629 0.73 32.36 -17.87
N PHE A 630 1.46 31.76 -16.93
CA PHE A 630 2.03 32.44 -15.78
C PHE A 630 3.00 33.55 -16.21
N ILE A 631 3.90 33.26 -17.15
CA ILE A 631 4.87 34.24 -17.66
C ILE A 631 4.16 35.38 -18.39
N GLN A 632 3.08 35.12 -19.12
CA GLN A 632 2.28 36.18 -19.76
C GLN A 632 1.71 37.18 -18.73
N PHE A 633 1.27 36.69 -17.56
CA PHE A 633 0.75 37.56 -16.49
C PHE A 633 1.84 38.15 -15.58
N ARG A 634 2.95 37.42 -15.37
CA ARG A 634 4.04 37.76 -14.46
C ARG A 634 5.40 37.56 -15.15
N PRO A 635 5.76 38.40 -16.13
CA PRO A 635 6.99 38.21 -16.92
C PRO A 635 8.28 38.36 -16.11
N LYS A 636 8.23 39.00 -14.93
CA LYS A 636 9.37 39.16 -14.01
C LYS A 636 9.50 38.03 -12.98
N GLY A 637 8.66 36.99 -13.07
CA GLY A 637 8.57 35.90 -12.09
C GLY A 637 7.85 36.28 -10.79
N ILE A 638 7.83 35.35 -9.83
CA ILE A 638 7.21 35.52 -8.50
C ILE A 638 7.93 36.63 -7.72
N VAL A 639 9.27 36.61 -7.71
CA VAL A 639 10.10 37.58 -6.98
C VAL A 639 10.97 38.37 -7.94
N ALA A 640 10.52 39.58 -8.28
CA ALA A 640 11.27 40.49 -9.13
C ALA A 640 12.54 41.03 -8.43
N LEU A 641 13.67 41.06 -9.15
CA LEU A 641 14.86 41.80 -8.73
C LEU A 641 14.55 43.31 -8.68
N LYS A 642 14.74 43.93 -7.51
CA LYS A 642 14.65 45.39 -7.36
C LYS A 642 15.98 46.04 -7.74
N GLY A 643 16.00 46.75 -8.86
CA GLY A 643 17.12 47.59 -9.31
C GLY A 643 16.68 48.59 -10.37
N ARG A 644 17.36 49.75 -10.46
CA ARG A 644 17.04 50.86 -11.40
C ARG A 644 17.20 50.49 -12.89
N ALA A 645 17.73 49.32 -13.21
CA ALA A 645 17.85 48.79 -14.58
C ALA A 645 16.62 47.95 -15.03
N ALA A 646 15.54 47.90 -14.24
CA ALA A 646 14.30 47.22 -14.61
C ALA A 646 13.39 48.04 -15.55
N GLY A 647 13.91 49.15 -16.07
CA GLY A 647 13.40 49.90 -17.20
C GLY A 647 14.56 50.19 -18.14
N ASP A 648 14.75 49.32 -19.12
CA ASP A 648 14.75 49.62 -20.56
C ASP A 648 14.36 48.34 -21.31
#